data_AF-A0A8S4AMZ2-F1
#
_entry.id   AF-A0A8S4AMZ2-F1
#
_cell.length_a   1.000
_cell.length_b   1.000
_cell.length_c   1.000
_cell.angle_alpha   90.00
_cell.angle_beta   90.00
_cell.angle_gamma   90.00
#
_symmetry.space_group_name_H-M   'P 1'
#
loop_
_entity.id
_entity.type
_entity.pdbx_description
1 polymer ?
#
loop_
_entity_poly.entity_id
_entity_poly.type
_entity_poly.pdbx_seq_one_letter_code
_entity_poly.pdbx_strand_id
1 'polypeptide(L)'
;MANKLTTFGKILLRRRALDCSGDDTPFARCLSTLDLIALGVGSTLGAGVYVLAGEVAREKAGPAIVLCFLIAALSSMLAGLCYAEFGARVPKTGSAYLYSYVTVGEIWAFITGWNLILSYVIGTASVARAWSSTFDNLVEQKISGFFKASMAMKVPGKVLAEYPDLFALILVLLLTGLLAFGVSESALVNKIFTGINLVVLGFVIISGFVKGDAANWSLTESDYAAFVNDTARINKTLPKEFGVGGFAPFGLTGVLSGAATCFYAFVGFDCIATTSEEAKNPMRSIPIGIVASLLICFFAYFGVSAALTLMMPYYQLNTQSPLPEAFSYVGWYPARYIVAVGSLCALSTSLLGSMFPMPRVIYAMAEDGLLFRVLSRMNARTKTPILATIVSGIVAALMAFLFDLAALVDLMSIGTLLAYSLVAICVLILRYQPGTLNSPSQMEKLVEMVEGEKVAVSGGDSGDESMETDERPLQGTFTFKQLFFPREKIPTHTSGNIVYVTTAVICKSGPPPPSLSTGRSFPALITVLCIVLANSLPQLMTGHAGVVVPCIVLALLCCVCIVIIWRQPESKEALTFKVPLLPWLPLFSVFVNIYLMMQLDWGTWCRFTVWMIIGFAIYFFYGIWNSTEAGGRSPPRKYESSLQNKSPIYRGAPTDSDVEVGDSP
;
A
#
# COMPACT_ATOMS: atom_id res chain seq x y z
N MET A 1 -20.48 32.82 15.25
CA MET A 1 -20.12 31.38 15.27
C MET A 1 -19.86 30.83 13.87
N ALA A 2 -20.75 31.07 12.90
CA ALA A 2 -20.60 30.61 11.51
C ALA A 2 -19.27 31.02 10.84
N ASN A 3 -18.85 32.30 10.94
CA ASN A 3 -17.57 32.75 10.35
C ASN A 3 -16.32 32.08 10.95
N LYS A 4 -16.34 31.76 12.26
CA LYS A 4 -15.24 31.00 12.88
C LYS A 4 -15.23 29.55 12.37
N LEU A 5 -16.40 28.96 12.13
CA LEU A 5 -16.55 27.60 11.61
C LEU A 5 -16.11 27.51 10.14
N THR A 6 -16.44 28.49 9.29
CA THR A 6 -15.98 28.54 7.90
C THR A 6 -14.48 28.80 7.80
N THR A 7 -13.91 29.67 8.64
CA THR A 7 -12.45 29.85 8.70
C THR A 7 -11.75 28.58 9.17
N PHE A 8 -12.28 27.91 10.19
CA PHE A 8 -11.75 26.63 10.66
C PHE A 8 -11.85 25.53 9.60
N GLY A 9 -12.96 25.44 8.87
CA GLY A 9 -13.12 24.52 7.74
C GLY A 9 -12.15 24.80 6.59
N LYS A 10 -11.88 26.08 6.29
CA LYS A 10 -10.86 26.47 5.29
C LYS A 10 -9.45 26.08 5.71
N ILE A 11 -9.12 26.12 7.00
CA ILE A 11 -7.83 25.68 7.53
C ILE A 11 -7.63 24.17 7.31
N LEU A 12 -8.66 23.37 7.61
CA LEU A 12 -8.60 21.90 7.47
C LEU A 12 -8.53 21.40 6.02
N LEU A 13 -9.00 22.20 5.06
CA LEU A 13 -9.07 21.86 3.64
C LEU A 13 -8.00 22.55 2.78
N ARG A 14 -6.93 23.10 3.41
CA ARG A 14 -5.79 23.68 2.69
C ARG A 14 -5.16 22.64 1.77
N ARG A 15 -4.85 23.04 0.55
CA ARG A 15 -4.18 22.19 -0.45
C ARG A 15 -2.76 22.69 -0.66
N ARG A 16 -1.82 21.77 -0.82
CA ARG A 16 -0.43 22.09 -1.11
C ARG A 16 -0.27 22.44 -2.59
N ALA A 17 0.31 23.60 -2.89
CA ALA A 17 0.78 23.92 -4.24
C ALA A 17 2.13 23.23 -4.49
N LEU A 18 2.30 22.61 -5.66
CA LEU A 18 3.54 21.90 -6.02
C LEU A 18 4.40 22.79 -6.92
N ASP A 19 5.53 23.27 -6.38
CA ASP A 19 6.59 23.88 -7.19
C ASP A 19 7.47 22.77 -7.78
N CYS A 20 7.11 22.26 -8.96
CA CYS A 20 7.89 21.25 -9.69
C CYS A 20 9.05 21.84 -10.52
N SER A 21 9.41 23.10 -10.32
CA SER A 21 10.35 23.87 -11.13
C SER A 21 11.84 23.71 -10.73
N GLY A 22 12.14 23.05 -9.61
CA GLY A 22 13.52 22.80 -9.16
C GLY A 22 13.93 21.33 -9.23
N ASP A 23 15.06 21.04 -9.89
CA ASP A 23 15.70 19.71 -9.92
C ASP A 23 16.37 19.32 -8.57
N ASP A 24 16.33 20.21 -7.56
CA ASP A 24 16.92 19.99 -6.24
C ASP A 24 16.06 19.03 -5.39
N THR A 25 16.36 17.73 -5.48
CA THR A 25 15.85 16.73 -4.53
C THR A 25 16.84 16.53 -3.39
N PRO A 26 16.39 16.48 -2.12
CA PRO A 26 17.28 16.22 -1.00
C PRO A 26 17.85 14.78 -1.01
N PHE A 27 17.13 13.84 -1.64
CA PHE A 27 17.55 12.45 -1.80
C PHE A 27 18.45 12.24 -3.02
N ALA A 28 19.31 11.22 -2.97
CA ALA A 28 20.15 10.82 -4.09
C ALA A 28 19.37 9.91 -5.05
N ARG A 29 19.35 10.23 -6.35
CA ARG A 29 18.76 9.39 -7.40
C ARG A 29 19.67 8.18 -7.69
N CYS A 30 19.52 7.10 -6.92
CA CYS A 30 20.34 5.91 -7.03
C CYS A 30 19.60 4.66 -7.53
N LEU A 31 18.26 4.61 -7.43
CA LEU A 31 17.46 3.42 -7.71
C LEU A 31 17.15 3.26 -9.21
N SER A 32 17.44 2.08 -9.75
CA SER A 32 17.03 1.66 -11.09
C SER A 32 15.63 1.03 -11.09
N THR A 33 15.04 0.83 -12.26
CA THR A 33 13.74 0.14 -12.40
C THR A 33 13.77 -1.27 -11.81
N LEU A 34 14.89 -2.00 -11.95
CA LEU A 34 15.05 -3.33 -11.37
C LEU A 34 15.14 -3.29 -9.85
N ASP A 35 15.80 -2.27 -9.29
CA ASP A 35 15.86 -2.09 -7.83
C ASP A 35 14.47 -1.78 -7.27
N LEU A 36 13.65 -1.01 -7.99
CA LEU A 36 12.26 -0.74 -7.61
C LEU A 36 11.37 -1.99 -7.69
N ILE A 37 11.53 -2.82 -8.73
CA ILE A 37 10.83 -4.10 -8.83
C ILE A 37 11.25 -5.02 -7.68
N ALA A 38 12.55 -5.16 -7.42
CA ALA A 38 13.05 -5.96 -6.31
C ALA A 38 12.57 -5.42 -4.95
N LEU A 39 12.49 -4.10 -4.79
CA LEU A 39 11.95 -3.49 -3.58
C LEU A 39 10.47 -3.81 -3.39
N GLY A 40 9.64 -3.69 -4.44
CA GLY A 40 8.20 -3.99 -4.36
C GLY A 40 7.91 -5.49 -4.20
N VAL A 41 8.63 -6.34 -4.93
CA VAL A 41 8.52 -7.80 -4.78
C VAL A 41 9.01 -8.24 -3.41
N GLY A 42 10.14 -7.70 -2.95
CA GLY A 42 10.72 -8.00 -1.65
C GLY A 42 9.85 -7.55 -0.48
N SER A 43 9.24 -6.36 -0.55
CA SER A 43 8.32 -5.85 0.48
C SER A 43 7.04 -6.69 0.55
N THR A 44 6.50 -7.05 -0.61
CA THR A 44 5.23 -7.77 -0.73
C THR A 44 5.38 -9.26 -0.38
N LEU A 45 6.37 -9.97 -0.98
CA LEU A 45 6.65 -11.39 -0.74
C LEU A 45 7.36 -11.64 0.61
N GLY A 46 6.61 -11.51 1.69
CA GLY A 46 7.07 -11.78 3.06
C GLY A 46 6.18 -12.78 3.80
N ALA A 47 5.79 -12.41 5.01
CA ALA A 47 5.00 -13.25 5.93
C ALA A 47 3.68 -13.75 5.32
N GLY A 48 3.12 -13.01 4.36
CA GLY A 48 1.91 -13.41 3.65
C GLY A 48 2.01 -14.76 2.93
N VAL A 49 3.14 -15.05 2.26
CA VAL A 49 3.28 -16.31 1.48
C VAL A 49 3.60 -17.45 2.42
N TYR A 50 4.54 -17.20 3.35
CA TYR A 50 5.19 -18.25 4.10
C TYR A 50 4.44 -18.68 5.36
N VAL A 51 3.67 -17.78 5.97
CA VAL A 51 2.95 -18.04 7.23
C VAL A 51 1.43 -17.94 7.01
N LEU A 52 0.97 -16.79 6.50
CA LEU A 52 -0.46 -16.49 6.42
C LEU A 52 -1.23 -17.44 5.48
N ALA A 53 -0.59 -17.91 4.40
CA ALA A 53 -1.21 -18.87 3.49
C ALA A 53 -1.65 -20.16 4.20
N GLY A 54 -0.89 -20.66 5.17
CA GLY A 54 -1.26 -21.85 5.93
C GLY A 54 -2.38 -21.59 6.93
N GLU A 55 -2.33 -20.46 7.63
CA GLU A 55 -3.36 -20.05 8.59
C GLU A 55 -4.72 -19.87 7.92
N VAL A 56 -4.78 -19.12 6.81
CA VAL A 56 -6.03 -18.86 6.08
C VAL A 56 -6.56 -20.14 5.44
N ALA A 57 -5.69 -21.00 4.92
CA ALA A 57 -6.11 -22.29 4.36
C ALA A 57 -6.71 -23.19 5.45
N ARG A 58 -6.12 -23.23 6.65
CA ARG A 58 -6.61 -24.05 7.76
C ARG A 58 -7.91 -23.52 8.36
N GLU A 59 -7.96 -22.22 8.65
CA GLU A 59 -9.00 -21.65 9.54
C GLU A 59 -10.16 -20.96 8.80
N LYS A 60 -9.98 -20.52 7.55
CA LYS A 60 -10.96 -19.65 6.86
C LYS A 60 -11.44 -20.16 5.51
N ALA A 61 -10.54 -20.65 4.66
CA ALA A 61 -10.84 -20.87 3.24
C ALA A 61 -10.72 -22.32 2.76
N GLY A 62 -9.89 -23.16 3.39
CA GLY A 62 -9.56 -24.47 2.85
C GLY A 62 -8.79 -24.36 1.52
N PRO A 63 -8.98 -25.32 0.60
CA PRO A 63 -8.43 -25.27 -0.77
C PRO A 63 -8.84 -24.03 -1.57
N ALA A 64 -10.00 -23.43 -1.26
CA ALA A 64 -10.47 -22.19 -1.88
C ALA A 64 -9.64 -20.95 -1.53
N ILE A 65 -8.56 -21.08 -0.76
CA ILE A 65 -7.55 -20.01 -0.58
C ILE A 65 -7.00 -19.49 -1.92
N VAL A 66 -6.95 -20.32 -2.95
CA VAL A 66 -6.54 -19.93 -4.31
C VAL A 66 -7.46 -18.82 -4.85
N LEU A 67 -8.77 -18.92 -4.61
CA LEU A 67 -9.74 -17.87 -4.97
C LEU A 67 -9.58 -16.63 -4.07
N CYS A 68 -9.23 -16.82 -2.80
CA CYS A 68 -8.99 -15.72 -1.87
C CYS A 68 -7.83 -14.83 -2.36
N PHE A 69 -6.71 -15.44 -2.75
CA PHE A 69 -5.56 -14.71 -3.32
C PHE A 69 -5.87 -14.10 -4.67
N LEU A 70 -6.70 -14.73 -5.51
CA LEU A 70 -7.15 -14.13 -6.77
C LEU A 70 -7.96 -12.84 -6.53
N ILE A 71 -8.93 -12.86 -5.61
CA ILE A 71 -9.73 -11.70 -5.26
C ILE A 71 -8.86 -10.59 -4.67
N ALA A 72 -7.96 -10.94 -3.74
CA ALA A 72 -7.02 -10.00 -3.13
C ALA A 72 -6.08 -9.36 -4.17
N ALA A 73 -5.53 -10.16 -5.09
CA ALA A 73 -4.65 -9.68 -6.16
C ALA A 73 -5.36 -8.72 -7.11
N LEU A 74 -6.60 -9.03 -7.51
CA LEU A 74 -7.41 -8.15 -8.35
C LEU A 74 -7.66 -6.82 -7.63
N SER A 75 -8.01 -6.84 -6.35
CA SER A 75 -8.20 -5.62 -5.55
C SER A 75 -6.93 -4.75 -5.52
N SER A 76 -5.79 -5.37 -5.22
CA SER A 76 -4.50 -4.68 -5.12
C SER A 76 -3.99 -4.20 -6.47
N MET A 77 -4.26 -4.92 -7.56
CA MET A 77 -3.92 -4.48 -8.92
C MET A 77 -4.73 -3.24 -9.33
N LEU A 78 -6.02 -3.20 -9.02
CA LEU A 78 -6.85 -2.02 -9.28
C LEU A 78 -6.33 -0.80 -8.52
N ALA A 79 -5.98 -0.96 -7.24
CA ALA A 79 -5.36 0.10 -6.45
C ALA A 79 -3.98 0.48 -7.01
N GLY A 80 -3.15 -0.51 -7.36
CA GLY A 80 -1.81 -0.31 -7.92
C GLY A 80 -1.80 0.51 -9.20
N LEU A 81 -2.78 0.33 -10.09
CA LEU A 81 -2.93 1.15 -11.29
C LEU A 81 -3.20 2.62 -10.93
N CYS A 82 -4.04 2.89 -9.93
CA CYS A 82 -4.26 4.26 -9.43
C CYS A 82 -2.98 4.88 -8.86
N TYR A 83 -2.18 4.11 -8.11
CA TYR A 83 -0.88 4.55 -7.61
C TYR A 83 0.13 4.81 -8.74
N ALA A 84 0.14 3.95 -9.77
CA ALA A 84 1.03 4.09 -10.92
C ALA A 84 0.79 5.41 -11.67
N GLU A 85 -0.47 5.78 -11.90
CA GLU A 85 -0.79 7.06 -12.54
C GLU A 85 -0.38 8.25 -11.68
N PHE A 86 -0.65 8.22 -10.38
CA PHE A 86 -0.26 9.33 -9.49
C PHE A 86 1.25 9.47 -9.35
N GLY A 87 1.97 8.34 -9.23
CA GLY A 87 3.43 8.32 -9.14
C GLY A 87 4.10 8.81 -10.42
N ALA A 88 3.48 8.61 -11.58
CA ALA A 88 3.94 9.19 -12.84
C ALA A 88 3.69 10.71 -12.92
N ARG A 89 2.59 11.20 -12.32
CA ARG A 89 2.22 12.63 -12.32
C ARG A 89 3.04 13.45 -11.32
N VAL A 90 3.25 12.94 -10.11
CA VAL A 90 3.89 13.67 -9.00
C VAL A 90 5.08 12.86 -8.47
N PRO A 91 6.27 13.01 -9.06
CA PRO A 91 7.47 12.27 -8.68
C PRO A 91 8.16 12.90 -7.45
N LYS A 92 7.41 13.04 -6.37
CA LYS A 92 7.87 13.58 -5.07
C LYS A 92 7.64 12.54 -3.96
N THR A 93 8.44 12.61 -2.91
CA THR A 93 8.40 11.68 -1.77
C THR A 93 7.12 11.92 -0.96
N GLY A 94 6.47 10.84 -0.51
CA GLY A 94 5.27 10.93 0.33
C GLY A 94 4.07 10.10 -0.14
N SER A 95 4.13 9.48 -1.33
CA SER A 95 3.12 8.53 -1.82
C SER A 95 1.68 9.05 -1.60
N ALA A 96 0.78 8.23 -1.04
CA ALA A 96 -0.63 8.57 -0.81
C ALA A 96 -0.86 9.82 0.05
N TYR A 97 0.05 10.14 0.98
CA TYR A 97 -0.04 11.36 1.80
C TYR A 97 0.01 12.61 0.91
N LEU A 98 1.02 12.69 0.05
CA LEU A 98 1.20 13.82 -0.84
C LEU A 98 0.06 13.91 -1.87
N TYR A 99 -0.37 12.76 -2.40
CA TYR A 99 -1.49 12.70 -3.36
C TYR A 99 -2.78 13.27 -2.76
N SER A 100 -3.05 12.95 -1.50
CA SER A 100 -4.23 13.43 -0.77
C SER A 100 -4.13 14.92 -0.39
N TYR A 101 -2.93 15.41 -0.06
CA TYR A 101 -2.71 16.82 0.27
C TYR A 101 -2.98 17.72 -0.93
N VAL A 102 -2.52 17.32 -2.11
CA VAL A 102 -2.68 18.09 -3.34
C VAL A 102 -4.13 18.11 -3.81
N THR A 103 -4.87 17.00 -3.64
CA THR A 103 -6.23 16.86 -4.20
C THR A 103 -7.37 17.15 -3.24
N VAL A 104 -7.33 16.60 -2.02
CA VAL A 104 -8.46 16.61 -1.08
C VAL A 104 -8.24 17.62 0.05
N GLY A 105 -6.99 17.80 0.48
CA GLY A 105 -6.58 18.82 1.46
C GLY A 105 -5.93 18.26 2.73
N GLU A 106 -5.52 19.16 3.62
CA GLU A 106 -4.63 18.91 4.76
C GLU A 106 -5.12 17.81 5.73
N ILE A 107 -6.39 17.85 6.16
CA ILE A 107 -6.90 16.86 7.12
C ILE A 107 -6.90 15.43 6.55
N TRP A 108 -7.27 15.29 5.27
CA TRP A 108 -7.30 14.00 4.59
C TRP A 108 -5.88 13.52 4.27
N ALA A 109 -4.97 14.44 3.97
CA ALA A 109 -3.55 14.14 3.90
C ALA A 109 -3.05 13.58 5.23
N PHE A 110 -3.31 14.28 6.35
CA PHE A 110 -2.88 13.83 7.66
C PHE A 110 -3.41 12.43 8.00
N ILE A 111 -4.71 12.18 7.79
CA ILE A 111 -5.32 10.85 8.01
C ILE A 111 -4.58 9.80 7.16
N THR A 112 -4.35 10.09 5.89
CA THR A 112 -3.66 9.15 4.98
C THR A 112 -2.21 8.89 5.41
N GLY A 113 -1.46 9.93 5.73
CA GLY A 113 -0.07 9.81 6.18
C GLY A 113 0.06 9.11 7.53
N TRP A 114 -0.82 9.41 8.49
CA TRP A 114 -0.87 8.73 9.79
C TRP A 114 -1.19 7.23 9.66
N ASN A 115 -2.05 6.87 8.71
CA ASN A 115 -2.34 5.48 8.39
C ASN A 115 -1.21 4.77 7.64
N LEU A 116 -0.49 5.47 6.76
CA LEU A 116 0.71 4.92 6.11
C LEU A 116 1.81 4.63 7.15
N ILE A 117 2.04 5.54 8.10
CA ILE A 117 3.00 5.34 9.19
C ILE A 117 2.60 4.09 10.00
N LEU A 118 1.33 3.96 10.38
CA LEU A 118 0.81 2.77 11.06
C LEU A 118 1.09 1.49 10.25
N SER A 119 0.74 1.52 8.97
CA SER A 119 0.88 0.37 8.07
C SER A 119 2.32 -0.12 8.00
N TYR A 120 3.30 0.79 7.90
CA TYR A 120 4.71 0.38 7.84
C TYR A 120 5.28 -0.04 9.21
N VAL A 121 4.89 0.62 10.30
CA VAL A 121 5.29 0.24 11.67
C VAL A 121 4.80 -1.17 11.98
N ILE A 122 3.51 -1.42 11.74
CA ILE A 122 2.88 -2.72 11.98
C ILE A 122 3.38 -3.76 10.99
N GLY A 123 3.58 -3.41 9.72
CA GLY A 123 4.17 -4.28 8.72
C GLY A 123 5.53 -4.79 9.18
N THR A 124 6.41 -3.89 9.62
CA THR A 124 7.72 -4.21 10.20
C THR A 124 7.59 -5.15 11.41
N ALA A 125 6.69 -4.83 12.34
CA ALA A 125 6.47 -5.65 13.53
C ALA A 125 5.95 -7.06 13.20
N SER A 126 5.00 -7.16 12.27
CA SER A 126 4.40 -8.43 11.82
C SER A 126 5.42 -9.33 11.13
N VAL A 127 6.25 -8.78 10.23
CA VAL A 127 7.28 -9.55 9.53
C VAL A 127 8.38 -10.00 10.49
N ALA A 128 8.76 -9.17 11.47
CA ALA A 128 9.72 -9.56 12.51
C ALA A 128 9.19 -10.70 13.39
N ARG A 129 7.90 -10.68 13.73
CA ARG A 129 7.21 -11.78 14.43
C ARG A 129 7.18 -13.06 13.62
N ALA A 130 6.85 -12.97 12.33
CA ALA A 130 6.87 -14.11 11.43
C ALA A 130 8.29 -14.70 11.29
N TRP A 131 9.31 -13.84 11.25
CA TRP A 131 10.72 -14.25 11.21
C TRP A 131 11.12 -15.02 12.47
N SER A 132 10.80 -14.47 13.64
CA SER A 132 11.03 -15.11 14.95
C SER A 132 10.32 -16.46 15.06
N SER A 133 9.04 -16.53 14.69
CA SER A 133 8.26 -17.78 14.72
C SER A 133 8.81 -18.85 13.77
N THR A 134 9.22 -18.45 12.57
CA THR A 134 9.82 -19.37 11.60
C THR A 134 11.17 -19.91 12.10
N PHE A 135 11.99 -19.05 12.71
CA PHE A 135 13.25 -19.45 13.31
C PHE A 135 13.06 -20.37 14.52
N ASP A 136 12.10 -20.08 15.39
CA ASP A 136 11.80 -20.93 16.54
C ASP A 136 11.33 -22.33 16.13
N ASN A 137 10.50 -22.44 15.08
CA ASN A 137 10.12 -23.75 14.53
C ASN A 137 11.31 -24.52 13.95
N LEU A 138 12.31 -23.84 13.40
CA LEU A 138 13.54 -24.48 12.93
C LEU A 138 14.38 -25.05 14.09
N VAL A 139 14.31 -24.41 15.26
CA VAL A 139 15.01 -24.81 16.50
C VAL A 139 14.10 -25.65 17.41
N GLU A 140 13.06 -26.28 16.86
CA GLU A 140 12.13 -27.18 17.57
C GLU A 140 11.41 -26.52 18.75
N GLN A 141 11.02 -25.24 18.61
CA GLN A 141 10.26 -24.46 19.61
C GLN A 141 10.96 -24.26 20.96
N LYS A 142 12.29 -24.36 21.02
CA LYS A 142 13.07 -24.17 22.25
C LYS A 142 13.02 -22.72 22.75
N ILE A 143 12.93 -21.73 21.86
CA ILE A 143 12.93 -20.31 22.22
C ILE A 143 11.58 -19.93 22.82
N SER A 144 10.47 -20.28 22.16
CA SER A 144 9.14 -20.02 22.71
C SER A 144 8.90 -20.82 24.00
N GLY A 145 9.38 -22.05 24.10
CA GLY A 145 9.31 -22.85 25.33
C GLY A 145 9.97 -22.17 26.53
N PHE A 146 11.18 -21.61 26.33
CA PHE A 146 11.88 -20.86 27.37
C PHE A 146 11.12 -19.59 27.78
N PHE A 147 10.69 -18.77 26.82
CA PHE A 147 9.99 -17.51 27.12
C PHE A 147 8.61 -17.72 27.72
N LYS A 148 7.88 -18.77 27.33
CA LYS A 148 6.62 -19.16 27.97
C LYS A 148 6.83 -19.61 29.41
N ALA A 149 7.96 -20.24 29.73
CA ALA A 149 8.28 -20.64 31.09
C ALA A 149 8.71 -19.45 31.97
N SER A 150 9.46 -18.49 31.42
CA SER A 150 10.02 -17.37 32.20
C SER A 150 9.15 -16.11 32.24
N MET A 151 8.42 -15.78 31.17
CA MET A 151 7.67 -14.52 31.00
C MET A 151 6.34 -14.71 30.26
N ALA A 152 5.46 -15.56 30.79
CA ALA A 152 4.11 -15.72 30.23
C ALA A 152 3.21 -14.50 30.51
N MET A 153 2.70 -13.87 29.45
CA MET A 153 1.65 -12.85 29.54
C MET A 153 0.31 -13.48 29.18
N LYS A 154 -0.40 -14.02 30.17
CA LYS A 154 -1.78 -14.53 29.99
C LYS A 154 -2.78 -13.40 30.20
N VAL A 155 -2.91 -12.51 29.22
CA VAL A 155 -3.97 -11.48 29.21
C VAL A 155 -5.16 -11.99 28.40
N PRO A 156 -6.40 -11.93 28.93
CA PRO A 156 -7.59 -12.30 28.17
C PRO A 156 -7.76 -11.35 26.97
N GLY A 157 -7.86 -11.90 25.75
CA GLY A 157 -8.20 -11.13 24.55
C GLY A 157 -7.43 -11.42 23.26
N LYS A 158 -6.44 -12.35 23.21
CA LYS A 158 -5.60 -12.66 22.02
C LYS A 158 -4.96 -11.42 21.33
N VAL A 159 -4.90 -10.27 22.02
CA VAL A 159 -4.32 -9.03 21.46
C VAL A 159 -2.84 -8.92 21.78
N LEU A 160 -2.50 -9.15 23.05
CA LEU A 160 -1.12 -9.31 23.47
C LEU A 160 -0.66 -10.73 23.16
N ALA A 161 0.60 -10.84 22.77
CA ALA A 161 1.20 -12.14 22.56
C ALA A 161 1.30 -12.94 23.87
N GLU A 162 1.28 -14.27 23.74
CA GLU A 162 1.42 -15.19 24.87
C GLU A 162 2.73 -14.97 25.65
N TYR A 163 3.75 -14.48 24.96
CA TYR A 163 5.04 -14.09 25.53
C TYR A 163 5.60 -12.86 24.81
N PRO A 164 6.38 -12.02 25.52
CA PRO A 164 7.11 -10.92 24.91
C PRO A 164 8.28 -11.46 24.08
N ASP A 165 8.34 -11.11 22.80
CA ASP A 165 9.36 -11.63 21.89
C ASP A 165 10.58 -10.71 21.81
N LEU A 166 11.56 -10.99 22.68
CA LEU A 166 12.84 -10.27 22.70
C LEU A 166 13.65 -10.46 21.43
N PHE A 167 13.50 -11.60 20.76
CA PHE A 167 14.27 -11.90 19.56
C PHE A 167 13.82 -11.04 18.39
N ALA A 168 12.50 -10.91 18.20
CA ALA A 168 11.93 -9.98 17.23
C ALA A 168 12.32 -8.52 17.54
N LEU A 169 12.33 -8.10 18.81
CA LEU A 169 12.76 -6.76 19.22
C LEU A 169 14.22 -6.49 18.82
N ILE A 170 15.14 -7.40 19.14
CA ILE A 170 16.57 -7.24 18.82
C ILE A 170 16.77 -7.20 17.30
N LEU A 171 16.06 -8.05 16.55
CA LEU A 171 16.13 -8.08 15.10
C LEU A 171 15.73 -6.73 14.48
N VAL A 172 14.61 -6.15 14.91
CA VAL A 172 14.13 -4.86 14.40
C VAL A 172 15.13 -3.73 14.74
N LEU A 173 15.67 -3.72 15.96
CA LEU A 173 16.67 -2.72 16.36
C LEU A 173 17.97 -2.84 15.55
N LEU A 174 18.42 -4.06 15.29
CA LEU A 174 19.61 -4.32 14.47
C LEU A 174 19.42 -3.80 13.05
N LEU A 175 18.29 -4.10 12.41
CA LEU A 175 17.99 -3.62 11.06
C LEU A 175 17.73 -2.11 11.01
N THR A 176 17.20 -1.53 12.09
CA THR A 176 17.09 -0.07 12.24
C THR A 176 18.48 0.57 12.23
N GLY A 177 19.44 -0.04 12.93
CA GLY A 177 20.85 0.35 12.90
C GLY A 177 21.44 0.26 11.50
N LEU A 178 21.21 -0.86 10.79
CA LEU A 178 21.68 -1.06 9.41
C LEU A 178 21.18 0.04 8.47
N LEU A 179 19.88 0.37 8.53
CA LEU A 179 19.27 1.41 7.69
C LEU A 179 19.75 2.83 8.05
N ALA A 180 20.19 3.05 9.29
CA ALA A 180 20.78 4.32 9.70
C ALA A 180 22.17 4.56 9.08
N PHE A 181 22.94 3.49 8.81
CA PHE A 181 24.30 3.60 8.25
C PHE A 181 24.35 3.89 6.75
N GLY A 182 23.35 3.51 5.96
CA GLY A 182 23.29 3.90 4.54
C GLY A 182 22.33 3.08 3.67
N VAL A 183 21.72 3.76 2.70
CA VAL A 183 20.69 3.20 1.80
C VAL A 183 21.28 2.48 0.58
N SER A 184 22.42 2.93 0.05
CA SER A 184 23.01 2.38 -1.17
C SER A 184 23.40 0.91 -1.03
N GLU A 185 24.02 0.55 0.09
CA GLU A 185 24.41 -0.85 0.38
C GLU A 185 23.18 -1.73 0.63
N SER A 186 22.12 -1.17 1.23
CA SER A 186 20.88 -1.89 1.51
C SER A 186 20.14 -2.32 0.23
N ALA A 187 20.19 -1.52 -0.83
CA ALA A 187 19.55 -1.85 -2.11
C ALA A 187 20.17 -3.09 -2.79
N LEU A 188 21.50 -3.25 -2.70
CA LEU A 188 22.20 -4.42 -3.24
C LEU A 188 21.80 -5.70 -2.48
N VAL A 189 21.77 -5.63 -1.14
CA VAL A 189 21.34 -6.76 -0.30
C VAL A 189 19.90 -7.14 -0.60
N ASN A 190 19.00 -6.15 -0.70
CA ASN A 190 17.60 -6.38 -1.02
C ASN A 190 17.41 -7.08 -2.37
N LYS A 191 18.16 -6.66 -3.40
CA LYS A 191 18.14 -7.29 -4.72
C LYS A 191 18.56 -8.75 -4.69
N ILE A 192 19.63 -9.08 -3.96
CA ILE A 192 20.14 -10.46 -3.84
C ILE A 192 19.11 -11.34 -3.11
N PHE A 193 18.61 -10.88 -1.96
CA PHE A 193 17.67 -11.68 -1.18
C PHE A 193 16.31 -11.85 -1.87
N THR A 194 15.84 -10.83 -2.61
CA THR A 194 14.64 -10.97 -3.45
C THR A 194 14.84 -12.02 -4.54
N GLY A 195 16.02 -12.04 -5.17
CA GLY A 195 16.36 -13.06 -6.16
C GLY A 195 16.33 -14.49 -5.58
N ILE A 196 16.94 -14.68 -4.41
CA ILE A 196 16.92 -15.96 -3.68
C ILE A 196 15.47 -16.36 -3.35
N ASN A 197 14.67 -15.42 -2.85
CA ASN A 197 13.27 -15.64 -2.52
C ASN A 197 12.46 -16.15 -3.73
N LEU A 198 12.59 -15.50 -4.90
CA LEU A 198 11.90 -15.94 -6.11
C LEU A 198 12.33 -17.34 -6.58
N VAL A 199 13.61 -17.69 -6.44
CA VAL A 199 14.11 -19.04 -6.76
C VAL A 199 13.52 -20.08 -5.83
N VAL A 200 13.48 -19.81 -4.52
CA VAL A 200 12.90 -20.73 -3.53
C VAL A 200 11.41 -20.91 -3.76
N LEU A 201 10.67 -19.83 -4.02
CA LEU A 201 9.25 -19.92 -4.33
C LEU A 201 8.99 -20.69 -5.63
N GLY A 202 9.80 -20.48 -6.68
CA GLY A 202 9.75 -21.28 -7.90
C GLY A 202 9.95 -22.78 -7.61
N PHE A 203 10.92 -23.12 -6.76
CA PHE A 203 11.15 -24.49 -6.32
C PHE A 203 9.94 -25.07 -5.57
N VAL A 204 9.34 -24.32 -4.64
CA VAL A 204 8.14 -24.75 -3.89
C VAL A 204 6.97 -25.01 -4.82
N ILE A 205 6.73 -24.13 -5.78
CA ILE A 205 5.62 -24.27 -6.74
C ILE A 205 5.80 -25.53 -7.58
N ILE A 206 6.98 -25.72 -8.18
CA ILE A 206 7.26 -26.87 -9.05
C ILE A 206 7.17 -28.18 -8.26
N SER A 207 7.85 -28.26 -7.11
CA SER A 207 7.86 -29.48 -6.28
C SER A 207 6.48 -29.80 -5.71
N GLY A 208 5.70 -28.78 -5.32
CA GLY A 208 4.35 -28.97 -4.80
C GLY A 208 3.34 -29.44 -5.85
N PHE A 209 3.46 -29.01 -7.12
CA PHE A 209 2.64 -29.59 -8.19
C PHE A 209 3.06 -31.02 -8.56
N VAL A 210 4.34 -31.37 -8.45
CA VAL A 210 4.83 -32.73 -8.73
C VAL A 210 4.41 -33.73 -7.63
N LYS A 211 4.32 -33.28 -6.38
CA LYS A 211 3.96 -34.11 -5.22
C LYS A 211 2.54 -33.91 -4.70
N GLY A 212 1.79 -33.00 -5.31
CA GLY A 212 0.43 -32.68 -4.93
C GLY A 212 -0.54 -33.76 -5.34
N ASP A 213 -1.49 -34.07 -4.46
CA ASP A 213 -2.60 -34.96 -4.73
C ASP A 213 -3.90 -34.14 -4.86
N ALA A 214 -4.60 -34.30 -5.99
CA ALA A 214 -5.88 -33.64 -6.25
C ALA A 214 -6.99 -34.15 -5.30
N ALA A 215 -6.82 -35.32 -4.69
CA ALA A 215 -7.75 -35.84 -3.69
C ALA A 215 -7.89 -34.90 -2.48
N ASN A 216 -6.84 -34.13 -2.16
CA ASN A 216 -6.85 -33.16 -1.06
C ASN A 216 -7.83 -32.00 -1.29
N TRP A 217 -8.31 -31.77 -2.52
CA TRP A 217 -9.33 -30.77 -2.83
C TRP A 217 -10.76 -31.31 -2.77
N SER A 218 -10.93 -32.63 -2.70
CA SER A 218 -12.23 -33.31 -2.62
C SER A 218 -12.42 -34.06 -1.29
N LEU A 219 -11.86 -33.53 -0.21
CA LEU A 219 -11.96 -34.12 1.13
C LEU A 219 -13.42 -34.19 1.59
N THR A 220 -13.81 -35.31 2.20
CA THR A 220 -15.19 -35.53 2.66
C THR A 220 -15.32 -35.36 4.17
N GLU A 221 -16.57 -35.30 4.64
CA GLU A 221 -16.84 -35.11 6.05
C GLU A 221 -16.29 -36.25 6.95
N SER A 222 -16.25 -37.46 6.41
CA SER A 222 -15.70 -38.63 7.08
C SER A 222 -14.19 -38.54 7.33
N ASP A 223 -13.45 -37.89 6.44
CA ASP A 223 -11.99 -37.80 6.53
C ASP A 223 -11.56 -36.90 7.70
N TYR A 224 -12.28 -35.80 7.93
CA TYR A 224 -12.05 -34.97 9.11
C TYR A 224 -12.51 -35.67 10.38
N ALA A 225 -13.62 -36.43 10.35
CA ALA A 225 -14.15 -37.07 11.54
C ALA A 225 -13.21 -38.17 12.04
N ALA A 226 -12.55 -38.89 11.12
CA ALA A 226 -11.47 -39.82 11.44
C ALA A 226 -10.30 -39.09 12.13
N PHE A 227 -9.84 -37.97 11.59
CA PHE A 227 -8.75 -37.17 12.18
C PHE A 227 -9.10 -36.59 13.55
N VAL A 228 -10.32 -36.06 13.72
CA VAL A 228 -10.79 -35.51 15.01
C VAL A 228 -10.94 -36.63 16.03
N ASN A 229 -11.42 -37.82 15.65
CA ASN A 229 -11.49 -38.96 16.57
C ASN A 229 -10.11 -39.44 17.03
N ASP A 230 -9.13 -39.46 16.12
CA ASP A 230 -7.74 -39.80 16.46
C ASP A 230 -7.08 -38.74 17.36
N THR A 231 -7.31 -37.45 17.09
CA THR A 231 -6.74 -36.35 17.90
C THR A 231 -7.47 -36.11 19.21
N ALA A 232 -8.79 -36.32 19.28
CA ALA A 232 -9.59 -36.22 20.50
C ALA A 232 -9.27 -37.35 21.50
N ARG A 233 -8.78 -38.51 21.02
CA ARG A 233 -8.20 -39.54 21.88
C ARG A 233 -6.92 -39.07 22.59
N ILE A 234 -6.20 -38.09 22.03
CA ILE A 234 -4.90 -37.61 22.50
C ILE A 234 -5.05 -36.29 23.28
N ASN A 235 -5.90 -35.35 22.83
CA ASN A 235 -6.07 -34.03 23.42
C ASN A 235 -7.56 -33.73 23.67
N LYS A 236 -7.93 -33.56 24.94
CA LYS A 236 -9.32 -33.38 25.43
C LYS A 236 -10.01 -32.05 25.04
N THR A 237 -9.44 -31.27 24.12
CA THR A 237 -9.95 -29.94 23.75
C THR A 237 -9.88 -29.72 22.23
N LEU A 238 -10.89 -30.16 21.48
CA LEU A 238 -11.14 -29.64 20.13
C LEU A 238 -12.63 -29.47 19.85
N PRO A 239 -13.12 -28.22 19.89
CA PRO A 239 -14.33 -27.83 19.18
C PRO A 239 -13.94 -26.74 18.17
N LYS A 240 -13.36 -27.13 17.04
CA LYS A 240 -13.34 -26.28 15.84
C LYS A 240 -13.91 -27.12 14.70
N GLU A 241 -15.06 -26.72 14.19
CA GLU A 241 -15.66 -27.31 12.99
C GLU A 241 -14.79 -26.93 11.79
N PHE A 242 -14.25 -27.92 11.06
CA PHE A 242 -13.40 -27.72 9.89
C PHE A 242 -14.20 -27.58 8.58
N GLY A 243 -15.47 -27.18 8.67
CA GLY A 243 -16.38 -27.00 7.54
C GLY A 243 -16.93 -28.30 6.94
N VAL A 244 -17.69 -28.17 5.85
CA VAL A 244 -18.43 -29.27 5.18
C VAL A 244 -17.59 -30.09 4.19
N GLY A 245 -16.27 -29.88 4.17
CA GLY A 245 -15.35 -30.50 3.20
C GLY A 245 -15.42 -29.93 1.78
N GLY A 246 -14.74 -30.60 0.85
CA GLY A 246 -14.59 -30.21 -0.55
C GLY A 246 -13.64 -29.04 -0.79
N PHE A 247 -13.79 -28.37 -1.94
CA PHE A 247 -12.91 -27.27 -2.34
C PHE A 247 -13.11 -26.01 -1.47
N ALA A 248 -14.35 -25.73 -1.05
CA ALA A 248 -14.72 -24.54 -0.27
C ALA A 248 -15.46 -24.93 1.02
N PRO A 249 -14.75 -25.50 2.03
CA PRO A 249 -15.37 -26.07 3.24
C PRO A 249 -16.12 -25.03 4.09
N PHE A 250 -15.74 -23.76 4.02
CA PHE A 250 -16.36 -22.65 4.75
C PHE A 250 -17.32 -21.82 3.88
N GLY A 251 -17.64 -22.30 2.68
CA GLY A 251 -18.51 -21.61 1.72
C GLY A 251 -18.00 -20.24 1.25
N LEU A 252 -18.88 -19.47 0.62
CA LEU A 252 -18.55 -18.15 0.07
C LEU A 252 -18.11 -17.15 1.15
N THR A 253 -18.70 -17.23 2.34
CA THR A 253 -18.37 -16.35 3.48
C THR A 253 -16.91 -16.55 3.93
N GLY A 254 -16.45 -17.81 4.00
CA GLY A 254 -15.05 -18.12 4.31
C GLY A 254 -14.08 -17.64 3.23
N VAL A 255 -14.45 -17.75 1.96
CA VAL A 255 -13.65 -17.23 0.84
C VAL A 255 -13.49 -15.71 0.90
N LEU A 256 -14.58 -14.97 1.19
CA LEU A 256 -14.54 -13.51 1.25
C LEU A 256 -13.81 -12.99 2.50
N SER A 257 -14.01 -13.64 3.66
CA SER A 257 -13.25 -13.33 4.88
C SER A 257 -11.76 -13.69 4.73
N GLY A 258 -11.47 -14.84 4.11
CA GLY A 258 -10.11 -15.25 3.76
C GLY A 258 -9.44 -14.28 2.79
N ALA A 259 -10.14 -13.78 1.77
CA ALA A 259 -9.64 -12.77 0.85
C ALA A 259 -9.26 -11.46 1.55
N ALA A 260 -10.04 -11.02 2.55
CA ALA A 260 -9.73 -9.82 3.33
C ALA A 260 -8.43 -9.98 4.14
N THR A 261 -8.18 -11.17 4.70
CA THR A 261 -6.90 -11.46 5.36
C THR A 261 -5.75 -11.64 4.36
N CYS A 262 -5.97 -12.34 3.23
CA CYS A 262 -4.99 -12.48 2.15
C CYS A 262 -4.59 -11.14 1.52
N PHE A 263 -5.41 -10.10 1.64
CA PHE A 263 -5.07 -8.74 1.18
C PHE A 263 -3.76 -8.24 1.79
N TYR A 264 -3.48 -8.56 3.06
CA TYR A 264 -2.20 -8.27 3.72
C TYR A 264 -1.00 -8.67 2.86
N ALA A 265 -1.11 -9.81 2.18
CA ALA A 265 -0.02 -10.36 1.40
C ALA A 265 0.31 -9.55 0.14
N PHE A 266 -0.60 -8.68 -0.32
CA PHE A 266 -0.37 -7.79 -1.45
C PHE A 266 -0.02 -6.35 -1.03
N VAL A 267 0.12 -6.09 0.28
CA VAL A 267 0.57 -4.80 0.77
C VAL A 267 2.09 -4.73 0.63
N GLY A 268 2.60 -3.65 0.03
CA GLY A 268 4.03 -3.46 -0.15
C GLY A 268 4.41 -2.72 -1.42
N PHE A 269 3.62 -2.82 -2.50
CA PHE A 269 3.93 -2.15 -3.78
C PHE A 269 3.96 -0.61 -3.65
N ASP A 270 3.24 -0.05 -2.68
CA ASP A 270 3.18 1.38 -2.38
C ASP A 270 4.52 1.94 -1.83
N CYS A 271 5.47 1.06 -1.45
CA CYS A 271 6.83 1.47 -1.15
C CYS A 271 7.51 2.10 -2.37
N ILE A 272 7.22 1.60 -3.59
CA ILE A 272 7.78 2.10 -4.86
C ILE A 272 7.37 3.56 -5.09
N ALA A 273 6.10 3.88 -4.80
CA ALA A 273 5.57 5.23 -4.92
C ALA A 273 6.19 6.19 -3.88
N THR A 274 6.59 5.68 -2.72
CA THR A 274 7.25 6.48 -1.67
C THR A 274 8.69 6.84 -2.05
N THR A 275 9.37 5.99 -2.83
CA THR A 275 10.78 6.14 -3.23
C THR A 275 10.96 6.86 -4.57
N SER A 276 9.97 7.64 -4.98
CA SER A 276 9.95 8.30 -6.29
C SER A 276 11.11 9.29 -6.50
N GLU A 277 11.53 10.01 -5.47
CA GLU A 277 12.67 10.96 -5.55
C GLU A 277 14.04 10.29 -5.59
N GLU A 278 14.12 9.01 -5.20
CA GLU A 278 15.35 8.20 -5.25
C GLU A 278 15.49 7.44 -6.57
N ALA A 279 14.44 7.42 -7.40
CA ALA A 279 14.42 6.76 -8.70
C ALA A 279 15.11 7.61 -9.78
N LYS A 280 15.88 6.97 -10.67
CA LYS A 280 16.52 7.68 -11.80
C LYS A 280 15.51 8.28 -12.78
N ASN A 281 14.49 7.50 -13.17
CA ASN A 281 13.45 7.89 -14.13
C ASN A 281 12.03 7.64 -13.56
N PRO A 282 11.57 8.46 -12.60
CA PRO A 282 10.36 8.16 -11.84
C PRO A 282 9.10 8.03 -12.71
N MET A 283 8.94 8.89 -13.72
CA MET A 283 7.75 8.92 -14.59
C MET A 283 7.48 7.59 -15.32
N ARG A 284 8.51 6.81 -15.63
CA ARG A 284 8.39 5.51 -16.33
C ARG A 284 8.70 4.33 -15.43
N SER A 285 9.69 4.45 -14.55
CA SER A 285 10.11 3.37 -13.66
C SER A 285 9.09 3.06 -12.57
N ILE A 286 8.32 4.04 -12.06
CA ILE A 286 7.31 3.80 -11.02
C ILE A 286 6.13 2.98 -11.56
N PRO A 287 5.47 3.34 -12.67
CA PRO A 287 4.37 2.53 -13.21
C PRO A 287 4.79 1.10 -13.54
N ILE A 288 5.94 0.94 -14.20
CA ILE A 288 6.48 -0.39 -14.54
C ILE A 288 6.78 -1.19 -13.29
N GLY A 289 7.40 -0.56 -12.28
CA GLY A 289 7.74 -1.20 -11.00
C GLY A 289 6.51 -1.72 -10.26
N ILE A 290 5.44 -0.91 -10.15
CA ILE A 290 4.22 -1.29 -9.44
C ILE A 290 3.50 -2.45 -10.15
N VAL A 291 3.27 -2.35 -11.46
CA VAL A 291 2.54 -3.38 -12.20
C VAL A 291 3.34 -4.68 -12.28
N ALA A 292 4.65 -4.61 -12.57
CA ALA A 292 5.48 -5.81 -12.65
C ALA A 292 5.61 -6.52 -11.29
N SER A 293 5.80 -5.77 -10.20
CA SER A 293 5.90 -6.36 -8.86
C SER A 293 4.61 -7.05 -8.45
N LEU A 294 3.45 -6.42 -8.66
CA LEU A 294 2.15 -7.00 -8.37
C LEU A 294 1.86 -8.28 -9.17
N LEU A 295 2.21 -8.31 -10.46
CA LEU A 295 2.03 -9.50 -11.29
C LEU A 295 2.92 -10.66 -10.84
N ILE A 296 4.19 -10.40 -10.55
CA ILE A 296 5.12 -11.41 -10.01
C ILE A 296 4.58 -11.97 -8.70
N CYS A 297 4.13 -11.08 -7.80
CA CYS A 297 3.56 -11.49 -6.52
C CYS A 297 2.30 -12.34 -6.71
N PHE A 298 1.39 -11.95 -7.62
CA PHE A 298 0.17 -12.70 -7.89
C PHE A 298 0.46 -14.15 -8.28
N PHE A 299 1.35 -14.38 -9.24
CA PHE A 299 1.70 -15.74 -9.66
C PHE A 299 2.38 -16.54 -8.54
N ALA A 300 3.23 -15.89 -7.74
CA ALA A 300 3.86 -16.54 -6.60
C ALA A 300 2.84 -16.95 -5.52
N TYR A 301 1.95 -16.05 -5.10
CA TYR A 301 0.91 -16.33 -4.11
C TYR A 301 -0.07 -17.40 -4.57
N PHE A 302 -0.59 -17.24 -5.79
CA PHE A 302 -1.52 -18.18 -6.38
C PHE A 302 -0.89 -19.57 -6.51
N GLY A 303 0.33 -19.62 -7.05
CA GLY A 303 1.07 -20.88 -7.25
C GLY A 303 1.39 -21.59 -5.94
N VAL A 304 1.92 -20.88 -4.95
CA VAL A 304 2.28 -21.47 -3.65
C VAL A 304 1.05 -21.95 -2.89
N SER A 305 -0.06 -21.21 -2.95
CA SER A 305 -1.29 -21.60 -2.26
C SER A 305 -1.93 -22.85 -2.89
N ALA A 306 -1.90 -22.95 -4.22
CA ALA A 306 -2.33 -24.16 -4.92
C ALA A 306 -1.41 -25.34 -4.58
N ALA A 307 -0.09 -25.15 -4.65
CA ALA A 307 0.91 -26.17 -4.30
C ALA A 307 0.75 -26.68 -2.85
N LEU A 308 0.62 -25.77 -1.88
CA LEU A 308 0.51 -26.12 -0.46
C LEU A 308 -0.75 -26.95 -0.17
N THR A 309 -1.90 -26.54 -0.70
CA THR A 309 -3.18 -27.24 -0.48
C THR A 309 -3.30 -28.56 -1.24
N LEU A 310 -2.52 -28.74 -2.31
CA LEU A 310 -2.39 -30.02 -3.00
C LEU A 310 -1.44 -30.99 -2.27
N MET A 311 -0.39 -30.49 -1.61
CA MET A 311 0.58 -31.33 -0.90
C MET A 311 0.02 -31.90 0.41
N MET A 312 -0.79 -31.14 1.13
CA MET A 312 -1.21 -31.48 2.49
C MET A 312 -2.68 -31.09 2.74
N PRO A 313 -3.48 -31.94 3.42
CA PRO A 313 -4.84 -31.60 3.81
C PRO A 313 -4.90 -30.33 4.66
N TYR A 314 -5.83 -29.43 4.34
CA TYR A 314 -5.88 -28.08 4.93
C TYR A 314 -6.03 -28.08 6.47
N TYR A 315 -6.70 -29.07 7.06
CA TYR A 315 -6.94 -29.16 8.50
C TYR A 315 -5.69 -29.54 9.31
N GLN A 316 -4.66 -30.12 8.66
CA GLN A 316 -3.40 -30.51 9.30
C GLN A 316 -2.31 -29.42 9.20
N LEU A 317 -2.54 -28.38 8.39
CA LEU A 317 -1.55 -27.31 8.17
C LEU A 317 -1.14 -26.65 9.49
N ASN A 318 0.16 -26.43 9.67
CA ASN A 318 0.65 -25.65 10.80
C ASN A 318 0.41 -24.15 10.51
N THR A 319 -0.11 -23.40 11.50
CA THR A 319 -0.39 -21.97 11.35
C THR A 319 0.87 -21.10 11.41
N GLN A 320 1.99 -21.59 11.96
CA GLN A 320 3.22 -20.81 12.16
C GLN A 320 4.27 -21.03 11.06
N SER A 321 4.41 -22.26 10.56
CA SER A 321 5.40 -22.61 9.53
C SER A 321 4.87 -23.69 8.57
N PRO A 322 3.85 -23.39 7.75
CA PRO A 322 3.18 -24.38 6.91
C PRO A 322 4.09 -24.98 5.83
N LEU A 323 4.92 -24.17 5.16
CA LEU A 323 5.69 -24.63 4.01
C LEU A 323 6.79 -25.65 4.37
N PRO A 324 7.68 -25.41 5.36
CA PRO A 324 8.67 -26.42 5.77
C PRO A 324 8.01 -27.72 6.25
N GLU A 325 6.84 -27.61 6.89
CA GLU A 325 6.12 -28.78 7.43
C GLU A 325 5.43 -29.61 6.34
N ALA A 326 4.96 -28.97 5.26
CA ALA A 326 4.44 -29.69 4.11
C ALA A 326 5.50 -30.58 3.45
N PHE A 327 6.76 -30.14 3.40
CA PHE A 327 7.86 -30.97 2.86
C PHE A 327 8.27 -32.12 3.79
N SER A 328 8.15 -31.97 5.12
CA SER A 328 8.32 -33.11 6.03
C SER A 328 7.19 -34.12 5.86
N TYR A 329 5.95 -33.66 5.68
CA TYR A 329 4.80 -34.53 5.44
C TYR A 329 4.95 -35.38 4.17
N VAL A 330 5.43 -34.79 3.08
CA VAL A 330 5.67 -35.49 1.80
C VAL A 330 6.92 -36.40 1.84
N GLY A 331 7.70 -36.38 2.92
CA GLY A 331 8.91 -37.20 3.09
C GLY A 331 10.16 -36.63 2.42
N TRP A 332 10.16 -35.34 2.03
CA TRP A 332 11.29 -34.65 1.40
C TRP A 332 12.07 -33.82 2.43
N TYR A 333 12.76 -34.51 3.34
CA TYR A 333 13.48 -33.88 4.46
C TYR A 333 14.54 -32.82 4.04
N PRO A 334 15.35 -32.99 2.98
CA PRO A 334 16.31 -31.95 2.58
C PRO A 334 15.62 -30.67 2.09
N ALA A 335 14.46 -30.80 1.45
CA ALA A 335 13.70 -29.66 0.94
C ALA A 335 13.16 -28.77 2.07
N ARG A 336 12.81 -29.36 3.24
CA ARG A 336 12.42 -28.62 4.44
C ARG A 336 13.45 -27.55 4.81
N TYR A 337 14.73 -27.92 4.86
CA TYR A 337 15.80 -26.98 5.25
C TYR A 337 16.04 -25.89 4.21
N ILE A 338 16.01 -26.24 2.91
CA ILE A 338 16.15 -25.27 1.81
C ILE A 338 15.03 -24.23 1.88
N VAL A 339 13.78 -24.68 2.05
CA VAL A 339 12.61 -23.80 2.12
C VAL A 339 12.63 -22.98 3.42
N ALA A 340 13.06 -23.55 4.54
CA ALA A 340 13.20 -22.81 5.80
C ALA A 340 14.24 -21.68 5.69
N VAL A 341 15.44 -21.96 5.17
CA VAL A 341 16.48 -20.93 4.96
C VAL A 341 15.98 -19.87 3.96
N GLY A 342 15.33 -20.31 2.88
CA GLY A 342 14.71 -19.41 1.92
C GLY A 342 13.65 -18.50 2.53
N SER A 343 12.80 -19.03 3.41
CA SER A 343 11.79 -18.26 4.13
C SER A 343 12.41 -17.20 5.06
N LEU A 344 13.51 -17.52 5.75
CA LEU A 344 14.21 -16.55 6.60
C LEU A 344 14.82 -15.42 5.75
N CYS A 345 15.39 -15.74 4.59
CA CYS A 345 15.91 -14.76 3.63
C CYS A 345 14.79 -13.86 3.06
N ALA A 346 13.66 -14.45 2.70
CA ALA A 346 12.47 -13.74 2.22
C ALA A 346 11.92 -12.77 3.27
N LEU A 347 11.75 -13.25 4.50
CA LEU A 347 11.25 -12.44 5.61
C LEU A 347 12.23 -11.30 5.97
N SER A 348 13.54 -11.51 5.89
CA SER A 348 14.53 -10.42 6.04
C SER A 348 14.41 -9.37 4.94
N THR A 349 14.12 -9.78 3.71
CA THR A 349 13.89 -8.86 2.57
C THR A 349 12.64 -8.02 2.80
N SER A 350 11.54 -8.66 3.18
CA SER A 350 10.27 -7.96 3.45
C SER A 350 10.40 -6.99 4.63
N LEU A 351 11.17 -7.36 5.65
CA LEU A 351 11.46 -6.49 6.80
C LEU A 351 12.23 -5.23 6.40
N LEU A 352 13.26 -5.36 5.55
CA LEU A 352 13.95 -4.20 4.98
C LEU A 352 13.01 -3.38 4.09
N GLY A 353 12.19 -4.03 3.27
CA GLY A 353 11.23 -3.40 2.37
C GLY A 353 10.14 -2.60 3.09
N SER A 354 9.67 -3.02 4.27
CA SER A 354 8.70 -2.28 5.08
C SER A 354 9.34 -1.15 5.88
N MET A 355 10.56 -1.34 6.37
CA MET A 355 11.29 -0.32 7.14
C MET A 355 11.84 0.80 6.25
N PHE A 356 12.08 0.53 4.97
CA PHE A 356 12.63 1.50 4.03
C PHE A 356 11.74 2.74 3.79
N PRO A 357 10.46 2.63 3.40
CA PRO A 357 9.61 3.79 3.11
C PRO A 357 9.21 4.59 4.36
N MET A 358 9.24 3.97 5.54
CA MET A 358 8.69 4.51 6.78
C MET A 358 9.32 5.85 7.23
N PRO A 359 10.66 6.03 7.26
CA PRO A 359 11.27 7.30 7.61
C PRO A 359 10.99 8.43 6.59
N ARG A 360 10.72 8.07 5.33
CA ARG A 360 10.46 9.04 4.24
C ARG A 360 9.08 9.66 4.35
N VAL A 361 8.06 8.87 4.70
CA VAL A 361 6.72 9.40 4.98
C VAL A 361 6.75 10.32 6.21
N ILE A 362 7.44 9.90 7.28
CA ILE A 362 7.60 10.73 8.48
C ILE A 362 8.34 12.03 8.16
N TYR A 363 9.41 11.96 7.37
CA TYR A 363 10.15 13.13 6.89
C TYR A 363 9.24 14.10 6.12
N ALA A 364 8.47 13.61 5.13
CA ALA A 364 7.59 14.44 4.33
C ALA A 364 6.50 15.14 5.18
N MET A 365 5.89 14.42 6.13
CA MET A 365 4.90 15.01 7.04
C MET A 365 5.52 16.01 8.04
N ALA A 366 6.75 15.78 8.47
CA ALA A 366 7.47 16.68 9.36
C ALA A 366 7.99 17.94 8.65
N GLU A 367 8.36 17.83 7.38
CA GLU A 367 8.72 18.96 6.51
C GLU A 367 7.53 19.89 6.30
N ASP A 368 6.34 19.33 6.09
CA ASP A 368 5.08 20.08 5.97
C ASP A 368 4.57 20.64 7.31
N GLY A 369 5.24 20.31 8.43
CA GLY A 369 4.93 20.82 9.76
C GLY A 369 3.73 20.14 10.44
N LEU A 370 3.15 19.11 9.82
CA LEU A 370 2.06 18.30 10.37
C LEU A 370 2.53 17.37 11.50
N LEU A 371 3.79 16.95 11.45
CA LEU A 371 4.50 16.26 12.53
C LEU A 371 5.65 17.13 13.06
N PHE A 372 6.21 16.72 14.21
CA PHE A 372 7.32 17.43 14.85
C PHE A 372 8.49 17.68 13.89
N ARG A 373 8.80 18.95 13.61
CA ARG A 373 9.87 19.37 12.67
C ARG A 373 11.27 18.83 12.99
N VAL A 374 11.49 18.31 14.20
CA VAL A 374 12.78 17.68 14.55
C VAL A 374 13.00 16.41 13.72
N LEU A 375 11.92 15.73 13.33
CA LEU A 375 11.96 14.50 12.52
C LEU A 375 12.34 14.74 11.05
N SER A 376 12.28 15.98 10.55
CA SER A 376 12.72 16.32 9.19
C SER A 376 14.21 16.63 9.07
N ARG A 377 15.01 16.45 10.15
CA ARG A 377 16.46 16.66 10.07
C ARG A 377 17.13 15.55 9.26
N MET A 378 17.76 15.92 8.16
CA MET A 378 18.55 15.01 7.31
C MET A 378 20.02 15.03 7.69
N ASN A 379 20.66 13.86 7.64
CA ASN A 379 22.09 13.76 7.78
C ASN A 379 22.80 14.09 6.45
N ALA A 380 23.83 14.94 6.50
CA ALA A 380 24.53 15.42 5.32
C ALA A 380 25.33 14.32 4.58
N ARG A 381 25.81 13.29 5.30
CA ARG A 381 26.62 12.21 4.70
C ARG A 381 25.77 11.13 4.03
N THR A 382 24.76 10.64 4.73
CA THR A 382 23.92 9.52 4.25
C THR A 382 22.74 9.98 3.41
N LYS A 383 22.40 11.28 3.44
CA LYS A 383 21.16 11.84 2.86
C LYS A 383 19.90 11.10 3.33
N THR A 384 19.92 10.62 4.58
CA THR A 384 18.80 9.91 5.22
C THR A 384 18.35 10.61 6.50
N PRO A 385 17.04 10.57 6.84
CA PRO A 385 16.50 11.12 8.08
C PRO A 385 16.73 10.17 9.26
N ILE A 386 17.95 10.17 9.83
CA ILE A 386 18.37 9.22 10.89
C ILE A 386 17.42 9.23 12.09
N LEU A 387 16.99 10.41 12.55
CA LEU A 387 16.11 10.49 13.72
C LEU A 387 14.74 9.86 13.46
N ALA A 388 14.17 10.08 12.27
CA ALA A 388 12.94 9.43 11.87
C ALA A 388 13.12 7.91 11.82
N THR A 389 14.24 7.42 11.28
CA THR A 389 14.57 5.99 11.26
C THR A 389 14.62 5.38 12.67
N ILE A 390 15.34 6.02 13.60
CA ILE A 390 15.51 5.48 14.96
C ILE A 390 14.18 5.50 15.72
N VAL A 391 13.46 6.63 15.73
CA VAL A 391 12.18 6.75 16.46
C VAL A 391 11.16 5.74 15.94
N SER A 392 11.05 5.66 14.62
CA SER A 392 10.07 4.78 13.98
C SER A 392 10.44 3.30 14.17
N GLY A 393 11.73 2.94 14.07
CA GLY A 393 12.23 1.59 14.35
C GLY A 393 12.03 1.15 15.80
N ILE A 394 12.21 2.04 16.78
CA ILE A 394 11.91 1.74 18.20
C ILE A 394 10.42 1.45 18.40
N VAL A 395 9.53 2.25 17.79
CA VAL A 395 8.08 2.02 17.88
C VAL A 395 7.72 0.65 17.27
N ALA A 396 8.28 0.31 16.10
CA ALA A 396 8.06 -0.99 15.47
C ALA A 396 8.59 -2.15 16.33
N ALA A 397 9.77 -2.00 16.95
CA ALA A 397 10.35 -3.00 17.83
C ALA A 397 9.50 -3.24 19.09
N LEU A 398 8.94 -2.18 19.67
CA LEU A 398 8.00 -2.28 20.79
C LEU A 398 6.68 -2.96 20.38
N MET A 399 6.18 -2.68 19.18
CA MET A 399 4.99 -3.37 18.67
C MET A 399 5.25 -4.86 18.43
N ALA A 400 6.40 -5.21 17.86
CA ALA A 400 6.82 -6.61 17.67
C ALA A 400 6.94 -7.33 19.02
N PHE A 401 7.46 -6.65 20.03
CA PHE A 401 7.63 -7.20 21.38
C PHE A 401 6.30 -7.53 22.07
N LEU A 402 5.28 -6.67 21.97
CA LEU A 402 4.06 -6.76 22.78
C LEU A 402 2.89 -7.49 22.08
N PHE A 403 2.73 -7.33 20.77
CA PHE A 403 1.54 -7.75 20.05
C PHE A 403 1.73 -9.08 19.32
N ASP A 404 0.62 -9.80 19.13
CA ASP A 404 0.57 -11.03 18.36
C ASP A 404 0.50 -10.78 16.84
N LEU A 405 0.97 -11.73 16.04
CA LEU A 405 1.06 -11.63 14.58
C LEU A 405 -0.30 -11.37 13.94
N ALA A 406 -1.34 -12.15 14.31
CA ALA A 406 -2.67 -12.04 13.70
C ALA A 406 -3.30 -10.65 13.96
N ALA A 407 -3.20 -10.16 15.19
CA ALA A 407 -3.72 -8.84 15.55
C ALA A 407 -3.01 -7.69 14.82
N LEU A 408 -1.70 -7.83 14.55
CA LEU A 408 -0.93 -6.89 13.74
C LEU A 408 -1.38 -6.92 12.28
N VAL A 409 -1.52 -8.12 11.68
CA VAL A 409 -1.94 -8.29 10.27
C VAL A 409 -3.32 -7.66 10.00
N ASP A 410 -4.30 -7.89 10.86
CA ASP A 410 -5.64 -7.32 10.69
C ASP A 410 -5.63 -5.79 10.81
N LEU A 411 -4.87 -5.25 11.78
CA LEU A 411 -4.76 -3.81 12.01
C LEU A 411 -4.02 -3.08 10.88
N MET A 412 -3.04 -3.74 10.25
CA MET A 412 -2.38 -3.22 9.05
C MET A 412 -3.36 -3.14 7.88
N SER A 413 -4.10 -4.23 7.63
CA SER A 413 -4.99 -4.36 6.47
C SER A 413 -6.06 -3.25 6.41
N ILE A 414 -6.69 -2.92 7.55
CA ILE A 414 -7.68 -1.83 7.61
C ILE A 414 -7.07 -0.47 7.25
N GLY A 415 -5.86 -0.17 7.73
CA GLY A 415 -5.17 1.10 7.46
C GLY A 415 -4.79 1.24 5.99
N THR A 416 -4.29 0.16 5.39
CA THR A 416 -3.90 0.14 3.97
C THR A 416 -5.12 0.24 3.04
N LEU A 417 -6.20 -0.49 3.32
CA LEU A 417 -7.44 -0.45 2.53
C LEU A 417 -8.04 0.96 2.51
N LEU A 418 -8.01 1.66 3.65
CA LEU A 418 -8.44 3.05 3.72
C LEU A 418 -7.56 3.98 2.88
N ALA A 419 -6.22 3.81 2.95
CA ALA A 419 -5.29 4.60 2.13
C ALA A 419 -5.49 4.36 0.62
N TYR A 420 -5.69 3.11 0.20
CA TYR A 420 -5.90 2.76 -1.21
C TYR A 420 -7.22 3.32 -1.74
N SER A 421 -8.28 3.29 -0.91
CA SER A 421 -9.56 3.92 -1.24
C SER A 421 -9.42 5.42 -1.44
N LEU A 422 -8.66 6.10 -0.56
CA LEU A 422 -8.39 7.52 -0.69
C LEU A 422 -7.60 7.86 -1.95
N VAL A 423 -6.56 7.09 -2.30
CA VAL A 423 -5.81 7.33 -3.54
C VAL A 423 -6.67 7.14 -4.79
N ALA A 424 -7.52 6.10 -4.83
CA ALA A 424 -8.46 5.91 -5.93
C ALA A 424 -9.42 7.10 -6.09
N ILE A 425 -9.92 7.65 -4.97
CA ILE A 425 -10.73 8.89 -4.96
C ILE A 425 -9.91 10.10 -5.46
N CYS A 426 -8.64 10.22 -5.04
CA CYS A 426 -7.77 11.30 -5.47
C CYS A 426 -7.55 11.27 -7.00
N VAL A 427 -7.30 10.09 -7.59
CA VAL A 427 -7.09 9.95 -9.05
C VAL A 427 -8.34 10.38 -9.79
N LEU A 428 -9.49 9.91 -9.30
CA LEU A 428 -10.77 10.26 -9.87
C LEU A 428 -10.98 11.78 -9.84
N ILE A 429 -10.77 12.45 -8.71
CA ILE A 429 -10.94 13.90 -8.61
C ILE A 429 -9.97 14.63 -9.56
N LEU A 430 -8.71 14.23 -9.58
CA LEU A 430 -7.66 14.89 -10.36
C LEU A 430 -7.93 14.85 -11.88
N ARG A 431 -8.57 13.79 -12.37
CA ARG A 431 -8.91 13.64 -13.79
C ARG A 431 -9.94 14.63 -14.33
N TYR A 432 -10.79 15.16 -13.45
CA TYR A 432 -11.87 16.08 -13.81
C TYR A 432 -11.64 17.51 -13.28
N GLN A 433 -10.50 17.77 -12.62
CA GLN A 433 -10.08 19.12 -12.27
C GLN A 433 -9.26 19.76 -13.41
N PRO A 434 -9.47 21.06 -13.71
CA PRO A 434 -8.65 21.78 -14.68
C PRO A 434 -7.19 21.79 -14.24
N GLY A 435 -6.27 21.54 -15.19
CA GLY A 435 -4.83 21.35 -14.99
C GLY A 435 -4.21 22.45 -14.14
N THR A 436 -4.11 22.21 -12.83
CA THR A 436 -3.51 23.13 -11.85
C THR A 436 -2.10 22.71 -11.48
N LEU A 437 -1.60 21.62 -12.07
CA LEU A 437 -0.39 20.95 -11.61
C LEU A 437 0.89 21.29 -12.35
N ASN A 438 0.86 21.97 -13.50
CA ASN A 438 2.08 22.19 -14.28
C ASN A 438 2.24 23.61 -14.83
N SER A 439 3.40 24.19 -14.51
CA SER A 439 4.07 25.21 -15.32
C SER A 439 4.42 24.63 -16.71
N PRO A 440 4.43 25.45 -17.78
CA PRO A 440 4.74 25.04 -19.16
C PRO A 440 6.05 24.25 -19.36
N SER A 441 7.00 24.30 -18.42
CA SER A 441 8.32 23.66 -18.53
C SER A 441 8.31 22.12 -18.52
N GLN A 442 7.27 21.46 -18.01
CA GLN A 442 7.17 19.99 -18.09
C GLN A 442 6.70 19.51 -19.46
N MET A 443 5.91 20.30 -20.19
CA MET A 443 5.50 19.97 -21.56
C MET A 443 6.73 19.90 -22.46
N GLU A 444 7.66 20.84 -22.28
CA GLU A 444 8.92 20.91 -23.03
C GLU A 444 9.83 19.70 -22.73
N LYS A 445 10.01 19.31 -21.46
CA LYS A 445 10.77 18.10 -21.08
C LYS A 445 10.09 16.78 -21.50
N LEU A 446 8.76 16.70 -21.50
CA LEU A 446 8.02 15.51 -21.98
C LEU A 446 8.07 15.39 -23.50
N VAL A 447 8.03 16.52 -24.22
CA VAL A 447 8.21 16.57 -25.67
C VAL A 447 9.64 16.19 -26.04
N GLU A 448 10.67 16.71 -25.36
CA GLU A 448 12.07 16.29 -25.56
C GLU A 448 12.31 14.80 -25.28
N MET A 449 11.72 14.24 -24.21
CA MET A 449 11.88 12.82 -23.88
C MET A 449 11.12 11.87 -24.82
N VAL A 450 10.11 12.36 -25.54
CA VAL A 450 9.31 11.58 -26.50
C VAL A 450 9.84 11.74 -27.94
N GLU A 451 10.43 12.90 -28.28
CA GLU A 451 11.02 13.17 -29.60
C GLU A 451 12.43 12.60 -29.79
N GLY A 452 13.12 12.22 -28.71
CA GLY A 452 14.45 11.60 -28.74
C GLY A 452 14.56 10.25 -29.46
N GLU A 453 13.46 9.69 -29.98
CA GLU A 453 13.44 8.39 -30.69
C GLU A 453 12.97 8.48 -32.15
N LYS A 454 12.86 9.68 -32.75
CA LYS A 454 12.58 9.83 -34.19
C LYS A 454 13.37 10.99 -34.82
N VAL A 455 14.65 10.76 -35.09
CA VAL A 455 15.37 11.51 -36.13
C VAL A 455 15.75 10.55 -37.25
N ALA A 456 14.86 10.44 -38.24
CA ALA A 456 15.21 10.36 -39.66
C ALA A 456 13.91 10.33 -40.48
N VAL A 457 13.87 11.22 -41.47
CA VAL A 457 13.05 11.23 -42.70
C VAL A 457 12.07 12.41 -42.84
N SER A 458 12.55 13.31 -43.72
CA SER A 458 11.85 14.19 -44.66
C SER A 458 11.16 15.44 -44.13
N GLY A 459 11.62 16.58 -44.69
CA GLY A 459 11.03 17.89 -44.48
C GLY A 459 9.88 18.17 -45.43
N GLY A 460 9.23 19.32 -45.18
CA GLY A 460 8.25 19.86 -46.10
C GLY A 460 7.08 20.52 -45.39
N ASP A 461 7.18 21.85 -45.34
CA ASP A 461 6.09 22.80 -45.55
C ASP A 461 5.25 23.32 -44.37
N SER A 462 4.91 24.58 -44.60
CA SER A 462 4.45 25.67 -43.76
C SER A 462 2.95 25.70 -43.51
N GLY A 463 2.54 26.32 -42.41
CA GLY A 463 1.14 26.60 -42.09
C GLY A 463 0.96 27.20 -40.70
N ASP A 464 1.14 28.52 -40.60
CA ASP A 464 0.74 29.34 -39.45
C ASP A 464 -0.77 29.25 -39.23
N GLU A 465 -1.21 28.71 -38.09
CA GLU A 465 -2.51 29.05 -37.50
C GLU A 465 -2.31 29.39 -36.02
N SER A 466 -2.26 30.69 -35.75
CA SER A 466 -2.32 31.28 -34.41
C SER A 466 -3.69 31.02 -33.79
N MET A 467 -3.74 30.18 -32.75
CA MET A 467 -4.95 29.96 -31.95
C MET A 467 -5.05 31.04 -30.87
N GLU A 468 -5.98 31.99 -31.07
CA GLU A 468 -6.28 33.08 -30.15
C GLU A 468 -6.71 32.57 -28.75
N THR A 469 -6.03 33.08 -27.72
CA THR A 469 -6.38 32.91 -26.31
C THR A 469 -7.48 33.90 -25.93
N ASP A 470 -8.75 33.48 -25.96
CA ASP A 470 -9.85 34.31 -25.43
C ASP A 470 -10.07 34.01 -23.94
N GLU A 471 -9.44 34.81 -23.08
CA GLU A 471 -9.67 34.86 -21.64
C GLU A 471 -10.99 35.59 -21.33
N ARG A 472 -12.08 34.88 -20.99
CA ARG A 472 -13.19 35.43 -20.19
C ARG A 472 -13.81 34.39 -19.25
N PRO A 473 -13.88 34.64 -17.92
CA PRO A 473 -14.57 33.75 -17.00
C PRO A 473 -16.08 34.07 -16.99
N LEU A 474 -16.88 33.30 -17.72
CA LEU A 474 -18.33 33.36 -17.60
C LEU A 474 -18.77 32.60 -16.33
N GLN A 475 -19.11 33.35 -15.28
CA GLN A 475 -19.83 32.84 -14.10
C GLN A 475 -21.22 32.33 -14.52
N GLY A 476 -21.31 31.07 -14.91
CA GLY A 476 -22.57 30.39 -15.24
C GLY A 476 -23.30 29.88 -14.01
N THR A 477 -24.56 30.27 -13.85
CA THR A 477 -25.50 29.75 -12.86
C THR A 477 -25.72 28.23 -13.01
N PHE A 478 -25.60 27.48 -11.91
CA PHE A 478 -25.84 26.04 -11.85
C PHE A 478 -27.24 25.69 -12.37
N THR A 479 -27.32 24.84 -13.41
CA THR A 479 -28.61 24.32 -13.93
C THR A 479 -28.59 22.79 -13.97
N PHE A 480 -29.68 22.12 -13.53
CA PHE A 480 -29.79 20.64 -13.51
C PHE A 480 -29.49 19.95 -14.85
N LYS A 481 -29.70 20.63 -15.98
CA LYS A 481 -29.34 20.13 -17.32
C LYS A 481 -27.81 20.00 -17.54
N GLN A 482 -26.99 20.83 -16.89
CA GLN A 482 -25.52 20.75 -16.97
C GLN A 482 -24.95 19.51 -16.24
N LEU A 483 -25.72 18.88 -15.35
CA LEU A 483 -25.31 17.67 -14.63
C LEU A 483 -25.20 16.46 -15.57
N PHE A 484 -26.11 16.37 -16.55
CA PHE A 484 -26.20 15.24 -17.49
C PHE A 484 -25.67 15.55 -18.89
N PHE A 485 -25.50 16.83 -19.25
CA PHE A 485 -25.02 17.26 -20.56
C PHE A 485 -24.10 18.48 -20.42
N PRO A 486 -22.80 18.28 -20.14
CA PRO A 486 -21.84 19.38 -20.15
C PRO A 486 -21.65 19.93 -21.57
N ARG A 487 -21.57 21.25 -21.71
CA ARG A 487 -21.43 21.94 -23.00
C ARG A 487 -19.97 22.05 -23.49
N GLU A 488 -18.98 21.79 -22.63
CA GLU A 488 -17.57 22.03 -22.90
C GLU A 488 -16.74 20.74 -22.94
N LYS A 489 -15.73 20.70 -23.81
CA LYS A 489 -14.85 19.52 -24.07
C LYS A 489 -13.62 19.45 -23.14
N ILE A 490 -13.44 20.42 -22.25
CA ILE A 490 -12.28 20.60 -21.36
C ILE A 490 -12.82 20.72 -19.93
N PRO A 491 -12.13 20.16 -18.90
CA PRO A 491 -12.58 20.27 -17.51
C PRO A 491 -12.62 21.73 -17.05
N THR A 492 -13.74 22.14 -16.45
CA THR A 492 -13.95 23.45 -15.82
C THR A 492 -13.97 23.35 -14.30
N HIS A 493 -13.81 24.46 -13.59
CA HIS A 493 -13.89 24.47 -12.13
C HIS A 493 -15.27 24.04 -11.59
N THR A 494 -16.33 24.21 -12.40
CA THR A 494 -17.69 23.73 -12.09
C THR A 494 -17.84 22.23 -12.32
N SER A 495 -17.30 21.65 -13.40
CA SER A 495 -17.29 20.19 -13.60
C SER A 495 -16.47 19.47 -12.53
N GLY A 496 -15.31 20.02 -12.17
CA GLY A 496 -14.47 19.51 -11.09
C GLY A 496 -15.18 19.53 -9.73
N ASN A 497 -15.93 20.59 -9.42
CA ASN A 497 -16.76 20.67 -8.21
C ASN A 497 -17.94 19.68 -8.23
N ILE A 498 -18.58 19.46 -9.38
CA ILE A 498 -19.64 18.45 -9.53
C ILE A 498 -19.07 17.06 -9.27
N VAL A 499 -17.92 16.73 -9.86
CA VAL A 499 -17.26 15.44 -9.63
C VAL A 499 -16.80 15.31 -8.18
N TYR A 500 -16.29 16.37 -7.55
CA TYR A 500 -15.92 16.36 -6.13
C TYR A 500 -17.13 16.08 -5.23
N VAL A 501 -18.24 16.79 -5.42
CA VAL A 501 -19.47 16.59 -4.63
C VAL A 501 -20.07 15.21 -4.90
N THR A 502 -20.14 14.78 -6.16
CA THR A 502 -20.68 13.47 -6.54
C THR A 502 -19.81 12.34 -5.98
N THR A 503 -18.48 12.47 -6.07
CA THR A 503 -17.54 11.51 -5.47
C THR A 503 -17.64 11.52 -3.94
N ALA A 504 -17.86 12.66 -3.30
CA ALA A 504 -18.10 12.72 -1.86
C ALA A 504 -19.42 12.03 -1.45
N VAL A 505 -20.46 12.10 -2.27
CA VAL A 505 -21.74 11.41 -2.03
C VAL A 505 -21.62 9.89 -2.24
N ILE A 506 -20.87 9.45 -3.26
CA ILE A 506 -20.64 8.03 -3.55
C ILE A 506 -19.68 7.40 -2.53
N CYS A 507 -18.54 8.06 -2.27
CA CYS A 507 -17.33 7.41 -1.79
C CYS A 507 -16.81 7.87 -0.43
N LYS A 508 -17.42 8.88 0.26
CA LYS A 508 -16.84 9.40 1.51
C LYS A 508 -16.78 8.33 2.62
N SER A 509 -15.66 7.61 2.64
CA SER A 509 -15.29 6.55 3.56
C SER A 509 -14.44 7.14 4.68
N GLY A 510 -15.09 7.62 5.72
CA GLY A 510 -14.44 7.98 6.97
C GLY A 510 -15.39 7.73 8.13
N PRO A 511 -14.91 7.24 9.29
CA PRO A 511 -15.74 7.14 10.48
C PRO A 511 -16.26 8.54 10.85
N PRO A 512 -17.53 8.69 11.28
CA PRO A 512 -18.04 9.97 11.72
C PRO A 512 -17.22 10.44 12.95
N PRO A 513 -16.74 11.71 12.99
CA PRO A 513 -16.13 12.24 14.19
C PRO A 513 -17.18 12.26 15.32
N PRO A 514 -16.83 11.87 16.56
CA PRO A 514 -17.77 11.83 17.68
C PRO A 514 -18.24 13.22 18.18
N SER A 515 -17.84 14.32 17.55
CA SER A 515 -18.09 15.68 18.03
C SER A 515 -19.03 16.54 17.18
N LEU A 516 -19.73 15.98 16.18
CA LEU A 516 -20.70 16.75 15.39
C LEU A 516 -22.10 16.16 15.47
N SER A 517 -22.77 16.42 16.61
CA SER A 517 -24.22 16.32 16.67
C SER A 517 -24.83 17.36 15.74
N THR A 518 -25.73 16.92 14.87
CA THR A 518 -26.68 17.77 14.12
C THR A 518 -26.13 18.53 12.90
N GLY A 519 -25.56 17.79 11.94
CA GLY A 519 -25.46 18.23 10.55
C GLY A 519 -25.60 17.03 9.62
N ARG A 520 -26.74 16.90 8.92
CA ARG A 520 -27.07 15.83 7.96
C ARG A 520 -25.91 15.53 7.00
N SER A 521 -25.05 14.60 7.40
CA SER A 521 -24.06 13.97 6.51
C SER A 521 -24.66 12.62 6.15
N PHE A 522 -25.18 12.49 4.92
CA PHE A 522 -25.62 11.19 4.43
C PHE A 522 -24.40 10.25 4.40
N PRO A 523 -24.49 9.02 4.95
CA PRO A 523 -23.42 8.04 4.81
C PRO A 523 -23.20 7.73 3.33
N ALA A 524 -21.94 7.54 2.91
CA ALA A 524 -21.59 7.34 1.52
C ALA A 524 -22.33 6.13 0.93
N LEU A 525 -22.90 6.27 -0.27
CA LEU A 525 -23.77 5.24 -0.85
C LEU A 525 -23.04 3.88 -0.97
N ILE A 526 -21.76 3.89 -1.35
CA ILE A 526 -20.94 2.68 -1.40
C ILE A 526 -20.73 2.08 -0.01
N THR A 527 -20.47 2.89 1.02
CA THR A 527 -20.25 2.34 2.37
C THR A 527 -21.52 1.73 2.92
N VAL A 528 -22.69 2.35 2.70
CA VAL A 528 -23.98 1.78 3.11
C VAL A 528 -24.25 0.48 2.37
N LEU A 529 -24.02 0.44 1.05
CA LEU A 529 -24.19 -0.78 0.26
C LEU A 529 -23.27 -1.90 0.76
N CYS A 530 -21.98 -1.61 1.00
CA CYS A 530 -21.03 -2.59 1.52
C CYS A 530 -21.42 -3.10 2.92
N ILE A 531 -21.91 -2.23 3.81
CA ILE A 531 -22.38 -2.63 5.15
C ILE A 531 -23.58 -3.59 5.05
N VAL A 532 -24.54 -3.30 4.17
CA VAL A 532 -25.70 -4.18 3.97
C VAL A 532 -25.26 -5.52 3.37
N LEU A 533 -24.39 -5.50 2.36
CA LEU A 533 -23.86 -6.71 1.71
C LEU A 533 -23.03 -7.58 2.65
N ALA A 534 -22.21 -6.98 3.52
CA ALA A 534 -21.38 -7.70 4.48
C ALA A 534 -22.23 -8.39 5.56
N ASN A 535 -23.22 -7.68 6.12
CA ASN A 535 -24.03 -8.22 7.22
C ASN A 535 -25.14 -9.17 6.78
N SER A 536 -25.64 -9.04 5.54
CA SER A 536 -26.85 -9.74 5.09
C SER A 536 -26.62 -10.68 3.89
N LEU A 537 -25.38 -11.08 3.62
CA LEU A 537 -25.03 -11.99 2.51
C LEU A 537 -25.85 -13.30 2.50
N PRO A 538 -26.06 -14.00 3.64
CA PRO A 538 -26.86 -15.23 3.66
C PRO A 538 -28.37 -14.96 3.44
N GLN A 539 -28.85 -13.81 3.91
CA GLN A 539 -30.25 -13.38 3.75
C GLN A 539 -30.55 -12.94 2.31
N LEU A 540 -29.55 -12.39 1.63
CA LEU A 540 -29.60 -12.05 0.22
C LEU A 540 -29.67 -13.31 -0.66
N MET A 541 -28.85 -14.32 -0.36
CA MET A 541 -28.85 -15.61 -1.09
C MET A 541 -30.16 -16.40 -0.90
N THR A 542 -30.85 -16.19 0.20
CA THR A 542 -32.17 -16.79 0.48
C THR A 542 -33.35 -15.97 -0.07
N GLY A 543 -33.09 -14.82 -0.72
CA GLY A 543 -34.11 -14.06 -1.45
C GLY A 543 -35.05 -13.22 -0.60
N HIS A 544 -34.69 -12.84 0.63
CA HIS A 544 -35.56 -12.03 1.49
C HIS A 544 -35.75 -10.61 0.93
N ALA A 545 -37.01 -10.28 0.56
CA ALA A 545 -37.35 -8.99 -0.06
C ALA A 545 -36.91 -7.76 0.76
N GLY A 546 -36.90 -7.87 2.10
CA GLY A 546 -36.49 -6.79 3.00
C GLY A 546 -35.03 -6.34 2.87
N VAL A 547 -34.14 -7.19 2.35
CA VAL A 547 -32.72 -6.89 2.13
C VAL A 547 -32.43 -6.66 0.64
N VAL A 548 -33.08 -7.44 -0.23
CA VAL A 548 -32.87 -7.37 -1.68
C VAL A 548 -33.27 -6.00 -2.25
N VAL A 549 -34.45 -5.48 -1.87
CA VAL A 549 -34.97 -4.20 -2.38
C VAL A 549 -34.04 -3.02 -2.04
N PRO A 550 -33.62 -2.79 -0.77
CA PRO A 550 -32.71 -1.70 -0.46
C PRO A 550 -31.33 -1.85 -1.13
N CYS A 551 -30.81 -3.07 -1.28
CA CYS A 551 -29.58 -3.30 -2.05
C CYS A 551 -29.71 -2.86 -3.51
N ILE A 552 -30.81 -3.22 -4.18
CA ILE A 552 -31.06 -2.82 -5.57
C ILE A 552 -31.19 -1.30 -5.68
N VAL A 553 -31.92 -0.66 -4.76
CA VAL A 553 -32.07 0.81 -4.76
C VAL A 553 -30.72 1.50 -4.57
N LEU A 554 -29.90 1.05 -3.62
CA LEU A 554 -28.56 1.58 -3.39
C LEU A 554 -27.63 1.37 -4.59
N ALA A 555 -27.68 0.18 -5.21
CA ALA A 555 -26.92 -0.10 -6.43
C ALA A 555 -27.33 0.80 -7.59
N LEU A 556 -28.63 1.02 -7.79
CA LEU A 556 -29.16 1.94 -8.80
C LEU A 556 -28.71 3.38 -8.54
N LEU A 557 -28.73 3.85 -7.30
CA LEU A 557 -28.22 5.17 -6.93
C LEU A 557 -26.73 5.30 -7.22
N CYS A 558 -25.92 4.30 -6.89
CA CYS A 558 -24.51 4.25 -7.26
C CYS A 558 -24.31 4.32 -8.78
N CYS A 559 -25.08 3.54 -9.56
CA CYS A 559 -25.04 3.56 -11.02
C CYS A 559 -25.38 4.95 -11.59
N VAL A 560 -26.40 5.63 -11.05
CA VAL A 560 -26.75 7.00 -11.46
C VAL A 560 -25.57 7.94 -11.22
N CYS A 561 -24.93 7.87 -10.06
CA CYS A 561 -23.79 8.72 -9.76
C CYS A 561 -22.55 8.39 -10.62
N ILE A 562 -22.32 7.11 -10.95
CA ILE A 562 -21.27 6.70 -11.91
C ILE A 562 -21.53 7.30 -13.29
N VAL A 563 -22.78 7.25 -13.78
CA VAL A 563 -23.16 7.82 -15.07
C VAL A 563 -22.97 9.34 -15.08
N ILE A 564 -23.29 10.02 -13.97
CA ILE A 564 -23.04 11.47 -13.83
C ILE A 564 -21.55 11.77 -13.98
N ILE A 565 -20.67 11.04 -13.30
CA ILE A 565 -19.22 11.23 -13.38
C ILE A 565 -18.72 10.93 -14.81
N TRP A 566 -19.15 9.81 -15.39
CA TRP A 566 -18.74 9.39 -16.74
C TRP A 566 -19.08 10.41 -17.83
N ARG A 567 -20.14 11.20 -17.64
CA ARG A 567 -20.55 12.23 -18.61
C ARG A 567 -19.78 13.54 -18.48
N GLN A 568 -19.00 13.77 -17.42
CA GLN A 568 -18.23 15.01 -17.24
C GLN A 568 -16.98 15.03 -18.15
N PRO A 569 -16.50 16.21 -18.57
CA PRO A 569 -15.32 16.31 -19.43
C PRO A 569 -14.03 15.91 -18.70
N GLU A 570 -13.25 15.02 -19.30
CA GLU A 570 -11.96 14.53 -18.78
C GLU A 570 -10.78 15.43 -19.23
N SER A 571 -9.77 15.56 -18.38
CA SER A 571 -8.48 16.16 -18.75
C SER A 571 -7.77 15.36 -19.85
N LYS A 572 -7.34 16.06 -20.91
CA LYS A 572 -6.61 15.50 -22.06
C LYS A 572 -5.09 15.45 -21.89
N GLU A 573 -4.54 15.84 -20.74
CA GLU A 573 -3.09 15.90 -20.49
C GLU A 573 -2.39 14.59 -20.87
N ALA A 574 -1.32 14.66 -21.67
CA ALA A 574 -0.52 13.49 -22.02
C ALA A 574 0.31 13.05 -20.79
N LEU A 575 0.23 11.77 -20.43
CA LEU A 575 0.95 11.19 -19.30
C LEU A 575 1.58 9.87 -19.75
N THR A 576 2.75 9.55 -19.19
CA THR A 576 3.47 8.30 -19.44
C THR A 576 2.63 7.07 -19.09
N PHE A 577 1.73 7.19 -18.11
CA PHE A 577 0.79 6.14 -17.74
C PHE A 577 -0.57 6.73 -17.35
N LYS A 578 -1.65 6.10 -17.85
CA LYS A 578 -3.04 6.45 -17.58
C LYS A 578 -3.83 5.21 -17.16
N VAL A 579 -4.56 5.30 -16.07
CA VAL A 579 -5.52 4.27 -15.64
C VAL A 579 -6.60 4.10 -16.71
N PRO A 580 -6.82 2.87 -17.21
CA PRO A 580 -7.88 2.61 -18.18
C PRO A 580 -9.26 2.60 -17.52
N LEU A 581 -10.33 2.76 -18.32
CA LEU A 581 -11.73 2.58 -17.90
C LEU A 581 -12.20 3.52 -16.77
N LEU A 582 -11.86 4.81 -16.85
CA LEU A 582 -12.46 5.84 -15.99
C LEU A 582 -13.96 6.04 -16.32
N PRO A 583 -14.84 6.26 -15.33
CA PRO A 583 -14.62 6.29 -13.87
C PRO A 583 -14.78 4.93 -13.17
N TRP A 584 -15.01 3.85 -13.92
CA TRP A 584 -15.36 2.53 -13.39
C TRP A 584 -14.26 1.90 -12.55
N LEU A 585 -13.00 1.96 -13.02
CA LEU A 585 -11.89 1.29 -12.35
C LEU A 585 -11.63 1.82 -10.91
N PRO A 586 -11.47 3.14 -10.67
CA PRO A 586 -11.27 3.65 -9.32
C PRO A 586 -12.48 3.42 -8.41
N LEU A 587 -13.70 3.54 -8.93
CA LEU A 587 -14.92 3.33 -8.14
C LEU A 587 -15.10 1.87 -7.75
N PHE A 588 -14.77 0.94 -8.63
CA PHE A 588 -14.76 -0.48 -8.32
C PHE A 588 -13.68 -0.83 -7.30
N SER A 589 -12.48 -0.23 -7.40
CA SER A 589 -11.43 -0.37 -6.37
C SER A 589 -11.89 0.10 -5.00
N VAL A 590 -12.54 1.28 -4.91
CA VAL A 590 -13.11 1.80 -3.66
C VAL A 590 -14.18 0.85 -3.10
N PHE A 591 -15.06 0.33 -3.95
CA PHE A 591 -16.08 -0.65 -3.53
C PHE A 591 -15.46 -1.91 -2.93
N VAL A 592 -14.50 -2.53 -3.62
CA VAL A 592 -13.85 -3.76 -3.14
C VAL A 592 -13.08 -3.49 -1.84
N ASN A 593 -12.33 -2.39 -1.75
CA ASN A 593 -11.56 -2.07 -0.55
C ASN A 593 -12.47 -1.84 0.67
N ILE A 594 -13.56 -1.09 0.51
CA ILE A 594 -14.53 -0.85 1.59
C ILE A 594 -15.23 -2.16 1.97
N TYR A 595 -15.57 -3.00 1.00
CA TYR A 595 -16.18 -4.31 1.26
C TYR A 595 -15.26 -5.21 2.09
N LEU A 596 -13.99 -5.34 1.71
CA LEU A 596 -13.00 -6.13 2.47
C LEU A 596 -12.78 -5.56 3.87
N MET A 597 -12.82 -4.23 4.03
CA MET A 597 -12.73 -3.58 5.33
C MET A 597 -13.89 -3.96 6.27
N MET A 598 -15.09 -4.20 5.72
CA MET A 598 -16.25 -4.66 6.49
C MET A 598 -16.18 -6.13 6.91
N GLN A 599 -15.31 -6.94 6.28
CA GLN A 599 -15.10 -8.35 6.62
C GLN A 599 -14.07 -8.56 7.75
N LEU A 600 -13.47 -7.47 8.26
CA LEU A 600 -12.53 -7.51 9.37
C LEU A 600 -13.25 -7.52 10.73
N ASP A 601 -12.63 -8.14 11.73
CA ASP A 601 -13.19 -8.29 13.07
C ASP A 601 -13.45 -6.95 13.76
N TRP A 602 -14.50 -6.91 14.61
CA TRP A 602 -14.84 -5.74 15.43
C TRP A 602 -13.68 -5.28 16.33
N GLY A 603 -12.87 -6.22 16.82
CA GLY A 603 -11.68 -5.90 17.60
C GLY A 603 -10.67 -5.03 16.82
N THR A 604 -10.57 -5.24 15.52
CA THR A 604 -9.68 -4.47 14.62
C THR A 604 -10.14 -3.02 14.49
N TRP A 605 -11.45 -2.80 14.33
CA TRP A 605 -12.05 -1.46 14.29
C TRP A 605 -11.82 -0.67 15.58
N CYS A 606 -11.92 -1.34 16.74
CA CYS A 606 -11.64 -0.71 18.03
C CYS A 606 -10.18 -0.24 18.12
N ARG A 607 -9.22 -1.10 17.77
CA ARG A 607 -7.78 -0.78 17.77
C ARG A 607 -7.46 0.36 16.80
N PHE A 608 -8.01 0.30 15.59
CA PHE A 608 -7.85 1.35 14.60
C PHE A 608 -8.38 2.70 15.09
N THR A 609 -9.52 2.71 15.78
CA THR A 609 -10.10 3.92 16.37
C THR A 609 -9.17 4.52 17.43
N VAL A 610 -8.60 3.70 18.32
CA VAL A 610 -7.63 4.16 19.32
C VAL A 610 -6.42 4.82 18.65
N TRP A 611 -5.88 4.20 17.60
CA TRP A 611 -4.77 4.78 16.83
C TRP A 611 -5.12 6.12 16.18
N MET A 612 -6.32 6.23 15.61
CA MET A 612 -6.80 7.48 15.01
C MET A 612 -6.98 8.59 16.04
N ILE A 613 -7.44 8.27 17.26
CA ILE A 613 -7.54 9.24 18.36
C ILE A 613 -6.16 9.83 18.69
N ILE A 614 -5.12 9.00 18.76
CA ILE A 614 -3.74 9.45 19.00
C ILE A 614 -3.29 10.40 17.88
N GLY A 615 -3.52 10.02 16.62
CA GLY A 615 -3.18 10.85 15.47
C GLY A 615 -3.89 12.20 15.50
N PHE A 616 -5.20 12.20 15.74
CA PHE A 616 -5.97 13.45 15.82
C PHE A 616 -5.53 14.33 16.97
N ALA A 617 -5.16 13.75 18.13
CA ALA A 617 -4.56 14.53 19.21
C ALA A 617 -3.29 15.25 18.73
N ILE A 618 -2.37 14.56 18.07
CA ILE A 618 -1.15 15.18 17.52
C ILE A 618 -1.50 16.28 16.49
N TYR A 619 -2.45 16.02 15.59
CA TYR A 619 -2.85 16.99 14.57
C TYR A 619 -3.48 18.25 15.16
N PHE A 620 -4.44 18.13 16.07
CA PHE A 620 -5.15 19.28 16.64
C PHE A 620 -4.32 20.07 17.65
N PHE A 621 -3.42 19.41 18.40
CA PHE A 621 -2.55 20.10 19.36
C PHE A 621 -1.28 20.68 18.73
N TYR A 622 -0.77 20.09 17.66
CA TYR A 622 0.49 20.51 17.03
C TYR A 622 0.35 20.83 15.53
N GLY A 623 -0.09 19.85 14.73
CA GLY A 623 -0.03 19.92 13.26
C GLY A 623 -0.77 21.12 12.65
N ILE A 624 -2.00 21.39 13.09
CA ILE A 624 -2.83 22.48 12.56
C ILE A 624 -2.22 23.87 12.76
N TRP A 625 -1.44 24.05 13.83
CA TRP A 625 -0.82 25.33 14.19
C TRP A 625 0.53 25.53 13.52
N ASN A 626 1.22 24.44 13.18
CA ASN A 626 2.60 24.44 12.72
C ASN A 626 2.75 24.07 11.23
N SER A 627 1.63 23.76 10.55
CA SER A 627 1.54 23.53 9.10
C SER A 627 2.20 24.67 8.32
N THR A 628 3.06 24.33 7.36
CA THR A 628 3.80 25.30 6.55
C THR A 628 2.85 26.19 5.73
N GLU A 629 1.74 25.63 5.25
CA GLU A 629 0.67 26.35 4.54
C GLU A 629 -0.14 27.29 5.45
N ALA A 630 -0.04 27.14 6.77
CA ALA A 630 -0.66 28.07 7.72
C ALA A 630 0.09 29.40 7.84
N GLY A 631 1.41 29.38 7.60
CA GLY A 631 2.30 30.48 7.93
C GLY A 631 2.63 31.42 6.78
N GLY A 632 2.31 31.10 5.52
CA GLY A 632 2.80 31.83 4.34
C GLY A 632 4.34 31.96 4.28
N ARG A 633 5.06 31.21 5.12
CA ARG A 633 6.51 31.22 5.23
C ARG A 633 7.01 30.17 4.28
N SER A 634 7.54 30.61 3.15
CA SER A 634 8.48 29.83 2.35
C SER A 634 9.50 29.20 3.32
N PRO A 635 9.85 27.90 3.17
CA PRO A 635 10.83 27.27 4.03
C PRO A 635 12.13 28.11 3.98
N PRO A 636 12.81 28.32 5.11
CA PRO A 636 14.07 29.04 5.08
C PRO A 636 15.05 28.26 4.20
N ARG A 637 15.43 28.83 3.06
CA ARG A 637 16.61 28.42 2.28
C ARG A 637 17.81 28.44 3.23
N LYS A 638 18.11 27.27 3.82
CA LYS A 638 19.30 27.01 4.63
C LYS A 638 20.01 25.78 4.07
N TYR A 639 20.33 25.83 2.80
CA TYR A 639 21.46 25.11 2.24
C TYR A 639 22.31 26.15 1.53
N GLU A 640 23.19 26.81 2.30
CA GLU A 640 24.36 27.45 1.72
C GLU A 640 25.18 26.38 1.00
N SER A 641 25.37 26.62 -0.29
CA SER A 641 26.22 25.87 -1.20
C SER A 641 27.66 25.86 -0.70
N SER A 642 28.05 24.83 0.05
CA SER A 642 29.45 24.53 0.38
C SER A 642 30.12 23.62 -0.67
N LEU A 643 29.60 23.58 -1.90
CA LEU A 643 30.15 22.79 -3.02
C LEU A 643 30.80 23.63 -4.13
N GLN A 644 31.15 24.89 -3.86
CA GLN A 644 32.18 25.60 -4.62
C GLN A 644 33.55 25.39 -3.97
N ASN A 645 34.05 24.17 -4.04
CA ASN A 645 35.48 23.82 -4.12
C ASN A 645 35.63 22.33 -3.88
N LYS A 646 35.51 21.56 -4.97
CA LYS A 646 36.31 20.35 -5.20
C LYS A 646 36.06 19.91 -6.63
N SER A 647 37.08 20.12 -7.47
CA SER A 647 37.16 19.52 -8.79
C SER A 647 37.06 18.00 -8.67
N PRO A 648 36.35 17.32 -9.59
CA PRO A 648 36.26 15.88 -9.59
C PRO A 648 37.61 15.27 -9.98
N ILE A 649 38.22 14.56 -9.02
CA ILE A 649 39.34 13.65 -9.25
C ILE A 649 38.77 12.46 -10.02
N TYR A 650 38.91 12.45 -11.35
CA TYR A 650 39.10 11.28 -12.22
C TYR A 650 39.01 11.75 -13.69
N ARG A 651 40.16 12.06 -14.29
CA ARG A 651 40.35 11.93 -15.75
C ARG A 651 41.69 11.22 -15.95
N GLY A 652 41.62 10.03 -16.53
CA GLY A 652 42.78 9.29 -16.99
C GLY A 652 43.46 10.00 -18.17
N ALA A 653 44.78 9.88 -18.19
CA ALA A 653 45.78 10.04 -19.26
C ALA A 653 45.53 11.03 -20.42
N PRO A 654 46.47 11.96 -20.69
CA PRO A 654 46.41 12.86 -21.83
C PRO A 654 46.86 12.18 -23.12
N THR A 655 46.11 12.41 -24.20
CA THR A 655 46.58 12.28 -25.58
C THR A 655 47.22 13.60 -26.00
N ASP A 656 48.49 13.54 -26.38
CA ASP A 656 49.26 14.62 -27.00
C ASP A 656 48.64 15.07 -28.32
N SER A 657 48.25 16.34 -28.39
CA SER A 657 48.42 17.21 -29.56
C SER A 657 47.83 18.56 -29.20
N ASP A 658 48.67 19.57 -28.99
CA ASP A 658 48.46 20.89 -29.58
C ASP A 658 49.69 21.80 -29.40
N VAL A 659 50.27 22.05 -30.57
CA VAL A 659 51.31 22.96 -31.03
C VAL A 659 51.35 24.32 -30.29
N GLU A 660 52.54 24.66 -29.79
CA GLU A 660 52.93 26.03 -29.41
C GLU A 660 53.02 26.95 -30.64
N VAL A 661 52.38 28.12 -30.56
CA VAL A 661 52.72 29.28 -31.39
C VAL A 661 52.83 30.51 -30.50
N GLY A 662 54.08 30.93 -30.25
CA GLY A 662 54.57 32.24 -30.69
C GLY A 662 54.23 33.49 -29.86
N ASP A 663 55.26 33.93 -29.13
CA ASP A 663 55.80 35.30 -29.03
C ASP A 663 55.10 36.42 -28.23
N SER A 664 55.71 36.70 -27.05
CA SER A 664 56.55 37.88 -26.68
C SER A 664 56.08 39.32 -27.01
N PRO A 665 56.56 40.36 -26.29
CA PRO A 665 57.50 40.38 -25.16
C PRO A 665 56.92 40.85 -23.81
#